data_AF-A0A142XVX9-F1
#
_entry.id   AF-A0A142XVX9-F1
#
_cell.length_a   1.000
_cell.length_b   1.000
_cell.length_c   1.000
_cell.angle_alpha   90.00
_cell.angle_beta   90.00
_cell.angle_gamma   90.00
#
_symmetry.space_group_name_H-M   'P 1'
#
loop_
_entity.id
_entity.type
_entity.pdbx_description
1 polymer ?
#
loop_
_entity_poly.entity_id
_entity_poly.type
_entity_poly.pdbx_seq_one_letter_code
_entity_poly.pdbx_strand_id
1 'polypeptide(L)'
;MRGLQKWLACGLIAQSAMAVGATHSHAQEFAENTSLRFVPRDADLYVGSYKQSQQWQAFVNGPVAKKFLSLPVVQENWKTFLSQWNERDGQMATARMVLENPNAKDAIEFMSKLASEESFFFIDKNLSAWLKVSGELNDEIRKLAEQPDAPPEETAKKLFKIWVSRIESVQIPTMVMGAKCDDEDLAMTKVDQLEALIQLGTQFNPETAPFGRFVKRVDDDRGSRLTVELSGKQIPWDTIPTNEGFDEETKAQLQKALASRTVALTIGTLDKYFIVAFSERSKDLLNLGKAESLASHPDLSPVRNAGSNPITSISYVSDAFAMANYEAQVKDLFTKNFAAVTMQLERIQSESPGIANILKDVRSDLAWLDTEMAKLIPPSKGATSYSFLTPKGWEQVTHTRTKNLLLDGTAALSGLNHVGGSPIVMVVTRVQKHPEHFELVKTIVSKGKKYLDQFVELELLEGDDQAKLRESKEALDKAWPLVVRLSNAWENSFAPSLDGESGLVLSYGNLAAKQWMQDMPPSDVPLPLPEIATITKVTDSEKLKEGFLEVFDVFDEVVALARETNPDAIPSDYRVPRPTEVASTVGEKYGYPIPEDCPVPKTMMPQALIHDGYLIISYSDVQTETLAKSTSLAVGKGVIDASKPLANASYVHFGKLFAMFRPWARYAFTQTIPDTDASLLDAPDPMLQEYTLTANDLLSLWSTVEALGEISSTTSIGSNGETVTRSVYTQAE
;
A
#
# COMPACT_ATOMS: atom_id res chain seq x y z
N MET A 1 9.28 -16.43 -3.63
CA MET A 1 9.54 -14.97 -3.65
C MET A 1 8.32 -14.17 -4.12
N ARG A 2 7.99 -14.09 -5.43
CA ARG A 2 6.91 -13.21 -5.96
C ARG A 2 5.54 -13.32 -5.25
N GLY A 3 5.16 -14.50 -4.74
CA GLY A 3 3.93 -14.65 -3.92
C GLY A 3 3.98 -13.97 -2.54
N LEU A 4 5.14 -14.00 -1.88
CA LEU A 4 5.35 -13.38 -0.56
C LEU A 4 5.35 -11.84 -0.67
N GLN A 5 5.94 -11.31 -1.76
CA GLN A 5 5.91 -9.88 -2.06
C GLN A 5 4.47 -9.37 -2.28
N LYS A 6 3.59 -10.16 -2.91
CA LYS A 6 2.17 -9.79 -3.06
C LYS A 6 1.41 -9.76 -1.73
N TRP A 7 1.67 -10.72 -0.83
CA TRP A 7 1.08 -10.71 0.52
C TRP A 7 1.57 -9.52 1.36
N LEU A 8 2.87 -9.21 1.32
CA LEU A 8 3.43 -8.04 2.02
C LEU A 8 2.92 -6.71 1.45
N ALA A 9 2.72 -6.60 0.14
CA ALA A 9 2.15 -5.41 -0.49
C ALA A 9 0.69 -5.16 -0.07
N CYS A 10 -0.15 -6.20 0.03
CA CYS A 10 -1.53 -6.06 0.50
C CYS A 10 -1.64 -5.72 2.00
N GLY A 11 -0.63 -6.03 2.81
CA GLY A 11 -0.60 -5.71 4.24
C GLY A 11 -0.21 -4.27 4.58
N LEU A 12 0.16 -3.44 3.59
CA LEU A 12 0.75 -2.11 3.79
C LEU A 12 -0.23 -0.93 3.63
N ILE A 13 -1.51 -1.19 3.32
CA ILE A 13 -2.51 -0.13 3.09
C ILE A 13 -3.67 -0.29 4.09
N ALA A 14 -3.95 0.81 4.82
CA ALA A 14 -5.00 1.03 5.84
C ALA A 14 -4.62 0.74 7.32
N GLN A 15 -3.83 1.64 7.96
CA GLN A 15 -3.56 1.60 9.41
C GLN A 15 -3.36 2.97 10.12
N SER A 16 -4.38 3.49 10.83
CA SER A 16 -4.28 4.34 12.07
C SER A 16 -5.69 4.50 12.78
N ALA A 17 -6.09 5.19 13.89
CA ALA A 17 -5.63 6.25 14.86
C ALA A 17 -5.15 6.07 16.36
N MET A 18 -4.34 7.01 16.88
CA MET A 18 -4.21 7.34 18.33
C MET A 18 -5.49 7.91 19.00
N ALA A 19 -5.60 8.33 20.26
CA ALA A 19 -5.28 7.71 21.56
C ALA A 19 -5.82 8.59 22.74
N VAL A 20 -5.59 8.11 23.98
CA VAL A 20 -5.68 8.77 25.32
C VAL A 20 -7.03 8.60 26.06
N GLY A 21 -7.08 7.95 27.23
CA GLY A 21 -6.02 7.21 27.96
C GLY A 21 -6.39 6.84 29.42
N ALA A 22 -5.36 6.50 30.22
CA ALA A 22 -5.30 6.29 31.68
C ALA A 22 -5.10 4.85 32.22
N THR A 23 -4.32 4.76 33.32
CA THR A 23 -3.90 3.58 34.13
C THR A 23 -2.83 2.66 33.53
N HIS A 24 -1.72 2.44 34.26
CA HIS A 24 -0.60 1.57 33.84
C HIS A 24 -0.79 0.07 34.14
N SER A 25 -1.65 -0.29 35.10
CA SER A 25 -1.80 -1.68 35.57
C SER A 25 -2.29 -2.62 34.46
N HIS A 26 -3.38 -2.25 33.79
CA HIS A 26 -4.02 -3.09 32.77
C HIS A 26 -3.17 -3.33 31.53
N ALA A 27 -2.19 -2.45 31.26
CA ALA A 27 -1.30 -2.56 30.11
C ALA A 27 -0.18 -3.59 30.33
N GLN A 28 0.31 -3.72 31.57
CA GLN A 28 1.20 -4.81 31.95
C GLN A 28 0.42 -6.14 32.00
N GLU A 29 -0.75 -6.15 32.64
CA GLU A 29 -1.67 -7.30 32.66
C GLU A 29 -2.02 -7.80 31.25
N PHE A 30 -2.31 -6.91 30.30
CA PHE A 30 -2.54 -7.26 28.90
C PHE A 30 -1.32 -7.94 28.26
N ALA A 31 -0.12 -7.39 28.45
CA ALA A 31 1.09 -7.92 27.82
C ALA A 31 1.57 -9.24 28.46
N GLU A 32 1.23 -9.49 29.73
CA GLU A 32 1.45 -10.76 30.45
C GLU A 32 0.42 -11.85 30.07
N ASN A 33 -0.81 -11.47 29.68
CA ASN A 33 -1.90 -12.40 29.32
C ASN A 33 -2.05 -12.69 27.82
N THR A 34 -1.20 -12.09 26.97
CA THR A 34 -1.17 -12.25 25.50
C THR A 34 0.11 -12.92 25.01
N SER A 35 0.15 -13.27 23.73
CA SER A 35 1.29 -13.89 23.04
C SER A 35 2.59 -13.10 23.16
N LEU A 36 2.52 -11.77 23.32
CA LEU A 36 3.68 -10.91 23.60
C LEU A 36 4.59 -11.49 24.69
N ARG A 37 4.04 -12.12 25.74
CA ARG A 37 4.79 -12.74 26.86
C ARG A 37 5.84 -13.76 26.42
N PHE A 38 5.68 -14.41 25.27
CA PHE A 38 6.62 -15.43 24.77
C PHE A 38 7.41 -15.03 23.52
N VAL A 39 7.02 -13.95 22.85
CA VAL A 39 7.78 -13.37 21.73
C VAL A 39 9.10 -12.80 22.26
N PRO A 40 10.27 -13.20 21.72
CA PRO A 40 11.56 -12.67 22.17
C PRO A 40 11.63 -11.14 22.05
N ARG A 41 12.30 -10.48 23.01
CA ARG A 41 12.50 -9.02 23.01
C ARG A 41 13.18 -8.51 21.74
N ASP A 42 14.00 -9.33 21.11
CA ASP A 42 14.72 -9.05 19.87
C ASP A 42 14.02 -9.60 18.60
N ALA A 43 12.71 -9.85 18.65
CA ALA A 43 11.94 -10.17 17.45
C ALA A 43 12.03 -9.03 16.41
N ASP A 44 12.06 -9.39 15.12
CA ASP A 44 12.14 -8.44 14.01
C ASP A 44 10.75 -7.97 13.54
N LEU A 45 9.75 -8.84 13.68
CA LEU A 45 8.37 -8.61 13.28
C LEU A 45 7.43 -9.24 14.31
N TYR A 46 6.37 -8.52 14.70
CA TYR A 46 5.24 -9.05 15.45
C TYR A 46 3.94 -8.43 14.95
N VAL A 47 2.91 -9.25 14.75
CA VAL A 47 1.53 -8.83 14.50
C VAL A 47 0.62 -9.64 15.40
N GLY A 48 -0.26 -8.98 16.16
CA GLY A 48 -1.27 -9.60 17.00
C GLY A 48 -2.65 -8.99 16.72
N SER A 49 -3.68 -9.84 16.70
CA SER A 49 -5.09 -9.47 16.56
C SER A 49 -5.85 -10.02 17.77
N TYR A 50 -6.69 -9.18 18.38
CA TYR A 50 -7.33 -9.48 19.66
C TYR A 50 -8.83 -9.20 19.60
N LYS A 51 -9.60 -9.89 20.44
CA LYS A 51 -11.06 -9.69 20.60
C LYS A 51 -11.81 -9.78 19.27
N GLN A 52 -11.35 -10.64 18.36
CA GLN A 52 -11.83 -10.76 16.98
C GLN A 52 -13.34 -11.07 16.94
N SER A 53 -13.83 -11.91 17.85
CA SER A 53 -15.26 -12.16 18.07
C SER A 53 -16.03 -10.90 18.45
N GLN A 54 -15.47 -10.04 19.32
CA GLN A 54 -16.10 -8.78 19.73
C GLN A 54 -16.08 -7.75 18.59
N GLN A 55 -15.01 -7.71 17.78
CA GLN A 55 -14.94 -6.88 16.58
C GLN A 55 -15.95 -7.32 15.52
N TRP A 56 -16.08 -8.63 15.29
CA TRP A 56 -17.10 -9.20 14.39
C TRP A 56 -18.52 -8.88 14.88
N GLN A 57 -18.79 -9.04 16.18
CA GLN A 57 -20.07 -8.63 16.76
C GLN A 57 -20.33 -7.12 16.62
N ALA A 58 -19.32 -6.26 16.78
CA ALA A 58 -19.45 -4.82 16.58
C ALA A 58 -19.72 -4.44 15.10
N PHE A 59 -19.21 -5.22 14.15
CA PHE A 59 -19.51 -5.08 12.72
C PHE A 59 -20.93 -5.57 12.38
N VAL A 60 -21.30 -6.79 12.79
CA VAL A 60 -22.61 -7.41 12.51
C VAL A 60 -23.76 -6.64 13.18
N ASN A 61 -23.53 -6.05 14.36
CA ASN A 61 -24.49 -5.16 15.02
C ASN A 61 -24.41 -3.70 14.53
N GLY A 62 -23.49 -3.36 13.62
CA GLY A 62 -23.34 -2.03 13.06
C GLY A 62 -24.45 -1.66 12.05
N PRO A 63 -24.58 -0.37 11.68
CA PRO A 63 -25.64 0.12 10.81
C PRO A 63 -25.59 -0.50 9.41
N VAL A 64 -24.40 -0.71 8.84
CA VAL A 64 -24.20 -1.31 7.50
C VAL A 64 -24.75 -2.74 7.43
N ALA A 65 -24.35 -3.60 8.38
CA ALA A 65 -24.78 -4.99 8.40
C ALA A 65 -26.29 -5.12 8.67
N LYS A 66 -26.84 -4.32 9.60
CA LYS A 66 -28.29 -4.22 9.83
C LYS A 66 -29.04 -3.77 8.58
N LYS A 67 -28.55 -2.74 7.86
CA LYS A 67 -29.17 -2.25 6.63
C LYS A 67 -29.14 -3.30 5.52
N PHE A 68 -28.01 -3.99 5.34
CA PHE A 68 -27.86 -5.11 4.39
C PHE A 68 -28.86 -6.25 4.68
N LEU A 69 -28.91 -6.74 5.92
CA LEU A 69 -29.84 -7.80 6.33
C LEU A 69 -31.32 -7.37 6.32
N SER A 70 -31.60 -6.07 6.25
CA SER A 70 -32.96 -5.53 6.12
C SER A 70 -33.49 -5.45 4.68
N LEU A 71 -32.64 -5.65 3.66
CA LEU A 71 -33.05 -5.55 2.26
C LEU A 71 -33.94 -6.73 1.83
N PRO A 72 -35.04 -6.51 1.09
CA PRO A 72 -35.91 -7.58 0.59
C PRO A 72 -35.14 -8.67 -0.18
N VAL A 73 -34.33 -8.28 -1.17
CA VAL A 73 -33.50 -9.19 -1.97
C VAL A 73 -32.51 -10.02 -1.16
N VAL A 74 -31.99 -9.50 -0.04
CA VAL A 74 -31.11 -10.28 0.84
C VAL A 74 -31.94 -11.29 1.64
N GLN A 75 -33.12 -10.89 2.12
CA GLN A 75 -34.04 -11.79 2.84
C GLN A 75 -34.69 -12.83 1.93
N GLU A 76 -34.88 -12.55 0.65
CA GLU A 76 -35.44 -13.46 -0.35
C GLU A 76 -34.40 -14.45 -0.84
N ASN A 77 -33.22 -13.99 -1.27
CA ASN A 77 -32.12 -14.90 -1.61
C ASN A 77 -31.67 -15.75 -0.40
N TRP A 78 -31.79 -15.26 0.84
CA TRP A 78 -31.58 -16.08 2.03
C TRP A 78 -32.66 -17.16 2.25
N LYS A 79 -33.92 -16.91 1.87
CA LYS A 79 -34.97 -17.95 1.85
C LYS A 79 -34.71 -18.97 0.74
N THR A 80 -34.32 -18.54 -0.45
CA THR A 80 -33.93 -19.44 -1.56
C THR A 80 -32.76 -20.33 -1.16
N PHE A 81 -31.68 -19.74 -0.63
CA PHE A 81 -30.55 -20.46 -0.07
C PHE A 81 -30.98 -21.47 1.01
N LEU A 82 -31.85 -21.07 1.95
CA LEU A 82 -32.35 -21.99 2.96
C LEU A 82 -33.27 -23.09 2.39
N SER A 83 -33.97 -22.88 1.27
CA SER A 83 -34.70 -23.96 0.59
C SER A 83 -33.72 -24.98 0.00
N GLN A 84 -32.82 -24.51 -0.87
CA GLN A 84 -31.80 -25.33 -1.52
C GLN A 84 -30.89 -26.05 -0.50
N TRP A 85 -30.62 -25.42 0.64
CA TRP A 85 -29.86 -26.02 1.74
C TRP A 85 -30.64 -27.13 2.46
N ASN A 86 -31.98 -27.01 2.61
CA ASN A 86 -32.79 -28.03 3.29
C ASN A 86 -33.25 -29.17 2.36
N GLU A 87 -33.17 -29.00 1.04
CA GLU A 87 -33.48 -30.03 0.05
C GLU A 87 -32.51 -31.21 0.13
N ARG A 88 -33.04 -32.41 0.42
CA ARG A 88 -32.20 -33.58 0.76
C ARG A 88 -31.24 -33.96 -0.36
N ASP A 89 -31.76 -34.00 -1.59
CA ASP A 89 -31.06 -34.49 -2.79
C ASP A 89 -30.73 -33.34 -3.78
N GLY A 90 -30.83 -32.08 -3.33
CA GLY A 90 -30.53 -30.89 -4.13
C GLY A 90 -29.03 -30.68 -4.37
N GLN A 91 -28.65 -29.73 -5.24
CA GLN A 91 -27.25 -29.54 -5.64
C GLN A 91 -26.30 -29.22 -4.46
N MET A 92 -26.82 -28.51 -3.44
CA MET A 92 -26.09 -28.19 -2.22
C MET A 92 -25.92 -29.40 -1.27
N ALA A 93 -26.52 -30.57 -1.53
CA ALA A 93 -26.48 -31.73 -0.65
C ALA A 93 -25.05 -32.24 -0.37
N THR A 94 -24.12 -32.15 -1.33
CA THR A 94 -22.70 -32.51 -1.11
C THR A 94 -22.00 -31.50 -0.21
N ALA A 95 -22.20 -30.19 -0.44
CA ALA A 95 -21.64 -29.14 0.40
C ALA A 95 -22.20 -29.21 1.83
N ARG A 96 -23.51 -29.43 1.96
CA ARG A 96 -24.18 -29.72 3.23
C ARG A 96 -23.62 -30.99 3.88
N MET A 97 -23.49 -32.10 3.17
CA MET A 97 -22.94 -33.35 3.73
C MET A 97 -21.52 -33.17 4.29
N VAL A 98 -20.68 -32.36 3.62
CA VAL A 98 -19.36 -31.98 4.13
C VAL A 98 -19.47 -31.10 5.37
N LEU A 99 -20.26 -30.01 5.33
CA LEU A 99 -20.41 -29.06 6.43
C LEU A 99 -21.26 -29.58 7.61
N GLU A 100 -22.04 -30.63 7.39
CA GLU A 100 -22.81 -31.34 8.41
C GLU A 100 -22.08 -32.53 9.02
N ASN A 101 -20.99 -32.99 8.39
CA ASN A 101 -20.12 -34.01 8.95
C ASN A 101 -19.58 -33.55 10.32
N PRO A 102 -19.72 -34.34 11.40
CA PRO A 102 -19.27 -33.93 12.72
C PRO A 102 -17.81 -33.48 12.74
N ASN A 103 -16.90 -34.21 12.09
CA ASN A 103 -15.47 -33.85 12.05
C ASN A 103 -15.23 -32.47 11.41
N ALA A 104 -16.04 -32.08 10.42
CA ALA A 104 -15.96 -30.80 9.76
C ALA A 104 -16.57 -29.67 10.60
N LYS A 105 -17.71 -29.93 11.28
CA LYS A 105 -18.26 -28.99 12.28
C LYS A 105 -17.25 -28.73 13.39
N ASP A 106 -16.68 -29.78 13.97
CA ASP A 106 -15.69 -29.69 15.04
C ASP A 106 -14.42 -28.96 14.58
N ALA A 107 -14.02 -29.11 13.31
CA ALA A 107 -12.88 -28.38 12.74
C ALA A 107 -13.21 -26.90 12.51
N ILE A 108 -14.40 -26.58 12.00
CA ILE A 108 -14.85 -25.18 11.80
C ILE A 108 -15.06 -24.48 13.14
N GLU A 109 -15.66 -25.15 14.13
CA GLU A 109 -15.80 -24.61 15.48
C GLU A 109 -14.44 -24.38 16.14
N PHE A 110 -13.50 -25.33 16.01
CA PHE A 110 -12.13 -25.16 16.51
C PHE A 110 -11.42 -23.97 15.85
N MET A 111 -11.45 -23.86 14.52
CA MET A 111 -10.87 -22.72 13.81
C MET A 111 -11.54 -21.39 14.17
N SER A 112 -12.85 -21.39 14.41
CA SER A 112 -13.62 -20.23 14.89
C SER A 112 -13.21 -19.83 16.31
N LYS A 113 -13.05 -20.80 17.23
CA LYS A 113 -12.51 -20.58 18.58
C LYS A 113 -11.10 -20.00 18.54
N LEU A 114 -10.20 -20.55 17.72
CA LEU A 114 -8.85 -20.01 17.53
C LEU A 114 -8.90 -18.56 16.99
N ALA A 115 -9.77 -18.27 16.03
CA ALA A 115 -9.95 -16.93 15.47
C ALA A 115 -10.84 -15.99 16.33
N SER A 116 -11.17 -16.34 17.58
CA SER A 116 -12.12 -15.57 18.41
C SER A 116 -11.47 -14.54 19.35
N GLU A 117 -10.50 -14.95 20.17
CA GLU A 117 -9.94 -14.10 21.23
C GLU A 117 -8.58 -13.52 20.88
N GLU A 118 -7.62 -14.33 20.43
CA GLU A 118 -6.29 -13.85 20.03
C GLU A 118 -5.68 -14.70 18.92
N SER A 119 -5.18 -14.06 17.88
CA SER A 119 -4.32 -14.66 16.86
C SER A 119 -3.07 -13.79 16.65
N PHE A 120 -1.93 -14.40 16.35
CA PHE A 120 -0.65 -13.71 16.24
C PHE A 120 0.27 -14.33 15.18
N PHE A 121 1.23 -13.53 14.73
CA PHE A 121 2.36 -13.93 13.92
C PHE A 121 3.62 -13.18 14.36
N PHE A 122 4.75 -13.87 14.52
CA PHE A 122 6.04 -13.21 14.77
C PHE A 122 7.19 -13.87 14.02
N ILE A 123 8.27 -13.10 13.83
CA ILE A 123 9.54 -13.58 13.31
C ILE A 123 10.69 -13.04 14.19
N ASP A 124 11.65 -13.90 14.54
CA ASP A 124 12.83 -13.54 15.33
C ASP A 124 13.88 -12.68 14.59
N LYS A 125 14.89 -12.19 15.32
CA LYS A 125 16.04 -11.40 14.79
C LYS A 125 16.79 -12.02 13.60
N ASN A 126 16.63 -13.32 13.35
CA ASN A 126 17.35 -13.99 12.28
C ASN A 126 16.80 -13.56 10.90
N LEU A 127 15.65 -12.89 10.84
CA LEU A 127 15.08 -12.34 9.60
C LEU A 127 15.90 -11.18 9.02
N SER A 128 16.33 -10.23 9.86
CA SER A 128 17.22 -9.13 9.46
C SER A 128 18.62 -9.66 9.12
N ALA A 129 19.12 -10.65 9.85
CA ALA A 129 20.36 -11.35 9.49
C ALA A 129 20.26 -12.08 8.13
N TRP A 130 19.15 -12.79 7.89
CA TRP A 130 18.85 -13.45 6.62
C TRP A 130 18.76 -12.46 5.45
N LEU A 131 18.11 -11.31 5.66
CA LEU A 131 18.05 -10.23 4.66
C LEU A 131 19.43 -9.65 4.37
N LYS A 132 20.28 -9.42 5.37
CA LYS A 132 21.64 -8.89 5.18
C LYS A 132 22.53 -9.84 4.38
N VAL A 133 22.56 -11.12 4.75
CA VAL A 133 23.31 -12.13 3.98
C VAL A 133 22.76 -12.25 2.55
N SER A 134 21.44 -12.18 2.37
CA SER A 134 20.81 -12.17 1.03
C SER A 134 21.15 -10.91 0.22
N GLY A 135 21.30 -9.75 0.87
CA GLY A 135 21.72 -8.49 0.25
C GLY A 135 23.18 -8.52 -0.19
N GLU A 136 24.10 -8.91 0.70
CA GLU A 136 25.52 -9.12 0.39
C GLU A 136 25.70 -10.10 -0.77
N LEU A 137 24.96 -11.20 -0.75
CA LEU A 137 24.98 -12.24 -1.78
C LEU A 137 24.50 -11.72 -3.14
N ASN A 138 23.40 -10.95 -3.18
CA ASN A 138 22.94 -10.28 -4.41
C ASN A 138 23.95 -9.23 -4.92
N ASP A 139 24.66 -8.55 -4.02
CA ASP A 139 25.74 -7.62 -4.37
C ASP A 139 26.99 -8.34 -4.93
N GLU A 140 27.35 -9.52 -4.43
CA GLU A 140 28.43 -10.36 -4.97
C GLU A 140 28.04 -10.97 -6.33
N ILE A 141 26.81 -11.47 -6.46
CA ILE A 141 26.23 -11.95 -7.72
C ILE A 141 26.25 -10.85 -8.79
N ARG A 142 25.87 -9.62 -8.44
CA ARG A 142 25.92 -8.47 -9.36
C ARG A 142 27.36 -8.16 -9.80
N LYS A 143 28.31 -8.04 -8.87
CA LYS A 143 29.74 -7.79 -9.18
C LYS A 143 30.39 -8.87 -10.06
N LEU A 144 29.82 -10.07 -10.08
CA LEU A 144 30.24 -11.14 -10.97
C LEU A 144 29.59 -11.03 -12.36
N ALA A 145 28.29 -10.71 -12.45
CA ALA A 145 27.63 -10.42 -13.73
C ALA A 145 28.22 -9.20 -14.44
N GLU A 146 28.83 -8.27 -13.70
CA GLU A 146 29.57 -7.12 -14.23
C GLU A 146 30.94 -7.48 -14.88
N GLN A 147 31.28 -8.77 -15.08
CA GLN A 147 32.53 -9.23 -15.70
C GLN A 147 32.27 -9.76 -17.13
N PRO A 148 32.37 -8.92 -18.18
CA PRO A 148 31.88 -9.25 -19.53
C PRO A 148 32.69 -10.35 -20.24
N ASP A 149 33.93 -10.61 -19.83
CA ASP A 149 34.83 -11.56 -20.50
C ASP A 149 34.72 -13.01 -19.97
N ALA A 150 33.86 -13.28 -18.98
CA ALA A 150 33.75 -14.57 -18.33
C ALA A 150 32.76 -15.52 -19.04
N PRO A 151 33.18 -16.73 -19.48
CA PRO A 151 32.27 -17.71 -20.10
C PRO A 151 31.05 -18.02 -19.22
N PRO A 152 29.84 -18.23 -19.79
CA PRO A 152 28.63 -18.48 -19.00
C PRO A 152 28.73 -19.64 -18.00
N GLU A 153 29.45 -20.71 -18.35
CA GLU A 153 29.73 -21.85 -17.47
C GLU A 153 30.65 -21.48 -16.30
N GLU A 154 31.70 -20.69 -16.54
CA GLU A 154 32.61 -20.21 -15.50
C GLU A 154 31.88 -19.24 -14.55
N THR A 155 31.04 -18.36 -15.10
CA THR A 155 30.16 -17.47 -14.34
C THR A 155 29.15 -18.27 -13.52
N ALA A 156 28.52 -19.30 -14.07
CA ALA A 156 27.63 -20.19 -13.32
C ALA A 156 28.36 -20.91 -12.17
N LYS A 157 29.54 -21.49 -12.43
CA LYS A 157 30.34 -22.16 -11.40
C LYS A 157 30.82 -21.19 -10.31
N LYS A 158 31.20 -19.96 -10.66
CA LYS A 158 31.50 -18.88 -9.69
C LYS A 158 30.26 -18.50 -8.86
N LEU A 159 29.09 -18.34 -9.49
CA LEU A 159 27.82 -18.05 -8.79
C LEU A 159 27.50 -19.15 -7.76
N PHE A 160 27.58 -20.43 -8.12
CA PHE A 160 27.37 -21.52 -7.17
C PHE A 160 28.38 -21.51 -6.02
N LYS A 161 29.67 -21.24 -6.28
CA LYS A 161 30.68 -21.14 -5.20
C LYS A 161 30.45 -19.94 -4.27
N ILE A 162 29.90 -18.83 -4.77
CA ILE A 162 29.45 -17.71 -3.94
C ILE A 162 28.24 -18.13 -3.07
N TRP A 163 27.22 -18.78 -3.64
CA TRP A 163 26.10 -19.32 -2.83
C TRP A 163 26.56 -20.30 -1.75
N VAL A 164 27.45 -21.22 -2.09
CA VAL A 164 27.97 -22.25 -1.17
C VAL A 164 28.85 -21.66 -0.07
N SER A 165 29.66 -20.62 -0.34
CA SER A 165 30.45 -19.97 0.72
C SER A 165 29.60 -19.17 1.71
N ARG A 166 28.43 -18.68 1.28
CA ARG A 166 27.50 -17.91 2.12
C ARG A 166 26.46 -18.78 2.85
N ILE A 167 26.18 -20.02 2.43
CA ILE A 167 25.13 -20.85 3.04
C ILE A 167 25.41 -21.24 4.50
N GLU A 168 26.67 -21.20 4.95
CA GLU A 168 27.03 -21.39 6.37
C GLU A 168 26.78 -20.13 7.23
N SER A 169 26.70 -18.93 6.64
CA SER A 169 26.35 -17.69 7.37
C SER A 169 24.87 -17.31 7.33
N VAL A 170 24.08 -17.88 6.41
CA VAL A 170 22.62 -17.72 6.38
C VAL A 170 22.01 -18.22 7.70
N GLN A 171 21.28 -17.37 8.41
CA GLN A 171 20.48 -17.78 9.56
C GLN A 171 19.05 -18.10 9.10
N ILE A 172 18.43 -19.11 9.69
CA ILE A 172 17.03 -19.46 9.39
C ILE A 172 16.13 -18.70 10.39
N PRO A 173 15.18 -17.87 9.91
CA PRO A 173 14.24 -17.18 10.79
C PRO A 173 13.27 -18.15 11.48
N THR A 174 13.13 -18.01 12.79
CA THR A 174 12.04 -18.63 13.54
C THR A 174 10.76 -17.85 13.27
N MET A 175 9.86 -18.41 12.47
CA MET A 175 8.53 -17.86 12.21
C MET A 175 7.50 -18.64 13.01
N VAL A 176 6.62 -17.95 13.75
CA VAL A 176 5.52 -18.60 14.48
C VAL A 176 4.22 -17.87 14.17
N MET A 177 3.26 -18.59 13.63
CA MET A 177 1.84 -18.21 13.64
C MET A 177 1.16 -18.98 14.78
N GLY A 178 0.18 -18.36 15.43
CA GLY A 178 -0.64 -19.10 16.39
C GLY A 178 -1.89 -18.37 16.82
N ALA A 179 -2.68 -19.06 17.62
CA ALA A 179 -3.93 -18.56 18.15
C ALA A 179 -4.15 -19.09 19.56
N LYS A 180 -4.79 -18.29 20.41
CA LYS A 180 -5.09 -18.66 21.79
C LYS A 180 -6.14 -19.76 21.81
N CYS A 181 -5.91 -20.76 22.65
CA CYS A 181 -6.80 -21.89 22.83
C CYS A 181 -6.89 -22.21 24.31
N ASP A 182 -8.03 -21.90 24.93
CA ASP A 182 -8.35 -22.24 26.32
C ASP A 182 -9.09 -23.61 26.41
N ASP A 183 -9.24 -24.33 25.29
CA ASP A 183 -9.89 -25.64 25.15
C ASP A 183 -8.82 -26.70 24.80
N GLU A 184 -8.03 -27.07 25.80
CA GLU A 184 -6.82 -27.92 25.64
C GLU A 184 -7.17 -29.32 25.12
N ASP A 185 -8.26 -29.95 25.59
CA ASP A 185 -8.71 -31.27 25.14
C ASP A 185 -9.11 -31.27 23.65
N LEU A 186 -9.81 -30.22 23.18
CA LEU A 186 -10.15 -30.09 21.77
C LEU A 186 -8.90 -29.85 20.91
N ALA A 187 -7.96 -29.03 21.39
CA ALA A 187 -6.69 -28.79 20.70
C ALA A 187 -5.86 -30.06 20.57
N MET A 188 -5.73 -30.85 21.65
CA MET A 188 -5.11 -32.18 21.65
C MET A 188 -5.79 -33.11 20.64
N THR A 189 -7.12 -33.16 20.64
CA THR A 189 -7.91 -33.95 19.68
C THR A 189 -7.61 -33.56 18.22
N LYS A 190 -7.34 -32.29 17.93
CA LYS A 190 -6.96 -31.84 16.58
C LYS A 190 -5.51 -32.17 16.23
N VAL A 191 -4.59 -32.24 17.20
CA VAL A 191 -3.24 -32.81 17.01
C VAL A 191 -3.33 -34.29 16.63
N ASP A 192 -4.13 -35.07 17.35
CA ASP A 192 -4.34 -36.51 17.09
C ASP A 192 -4.96 -36.76 15.71
N GLN A 193 -5.99 -35.97 15.33
CA GLN A 193 -6.62 -36.04 14.02
C GLN A 193 -5.63 -35.70 12.88
N LEU A 194 -4.76 -34.70 13.08
CA LEU A 194 -3.71 -34.36 12.12
C LEU A 194 -2.64 -35.46 12.01
N GLU A 195 -2.26 -36.08 13.13
CA GLU A 195 -1.30 -37.19 13.15
C GLU A 195 -1.83 -38.38 12.33
N ALA A 196 -3.07 -38.78 12.60
CA ALA A 196 -3.75 -39.87 11.88
C ALA A 196 -3.89 -39.58 10.37
N LEU A 197 -4.23 -38.34 9.99
CA LEU A 197 -4.34 -37.94 8.58
C LEU A 197 -2.99 -38.03 7.84
N ILE A 198 -1.88 -37.61 8.48
CA ILE A 198 -0.55 -37.71 7.89
C ILE A 198 -0.09 -39.18 7.79
N GLN A 199 -0.33 -39.98 8.83
CA GLN A 199 -0.03 -41.42 8.80
C GLN A 199 -0.82 -42.14 7.69
N LEU A 200 -2.12 -41.87 7.53
CA LEU A 200 -2.94 -42.45 6.47
C LEU A 200 -2.48 -41.97 5.08
N GLY A 201 -2.26 -40.67 4.89
CA GLY A 201 -1.81 -40.12 3.60
C GLY A 201 -0.48 -40.72 3.12
N THR A 202 0.44 -40.98 4.05
CA THR A 202 1.74 -41.62 3.76
C THR A 202 1.67 -43.14 3.58
N GLN A 203 0.54 -43.78 3.93
CA GLN A 203 0.26 -45.18 3.57
C GLN A 203 -0.38 -45.30 2.18
N PHE A 204 -1.24 -44.36 1.78
CA PHE A 204 -1.95 -44.42 0.49
C PHE A 204 -1.14 -43.91 -0.72
N ASN A 205 -0.13 -43.06 -0.53
CA ASN A 205 0.81 -42.69 -1.61
C ASN A 205 2.23 -43.23 -1.31
N PRO A 206 2.72 -44.25 -2.05
CA PRO A 206 4.06 -44.81 -1.87
C PRO A 206 5.21 -43.79 -1.99
N GLU A 207 5.05 -42.71 -2.76
CA GLU A 207 6.06 -41.65 -2.90
C GLU A 207 6.21 -40.82 -1.62
N THR A 208 5.15 -40.74 -0.78
CA THR A 208 5.15 -39.99 0.48
C THR A 208 5.42 -40.88 1.71
N ALA A 209 5.40 -42.21 1.58
CA ALA A 209 5.79 -43.13 2.66
C ALA A 209 7.16 -42.79 3.31
N PRO A 210 8.21 -42.36 2.56
CA PRO A 210 9.48 -41.92 3.15
C PRO A 210 9.42 -40.59 3.94
N PHE A 211 8.31 -39.85 3.88
CA PHE A 211 8.08 -38.62 4.64
C PHE A 211 7.49 -38.89 6.04
N GLY A 212 6.59 -39.87 6.16
CA GLY A 212 5.89 -40.17 7.43
C GLY A 212 6.84 -40.46 8.59
N ARG A 213 7.95 -41.15 8.34
CA ARG A 213 9.04 -41.43 9.31
C ARG A 213 9.77 -40.19 9.87
N PHE A 214 9.57 -39.00 9.30
CA PHE A 214 10.15 -37.75 9.80
C PHE A 214 9.20 -36.99 10.73
N VAL A 215 7.91 -37.35 10.73
CA VAL A 215 6.90 -36.85 11.65
C VAL A 215 7.14 -37.49 13.02
N LYS A 216 7.20 -36.67 14.06
CA LYS A 216 7.35 -37.10 15.46
C LYS A 216 6.39 -36.32 16.34
N ARG A 217 5.70 -37.00 17.23
CA ARG A 217 5.02 -36.38 18.35
C ARG A 217 6.04 -35.94 19.41
N VAL A 218 5.80 -34.78 20.02
CA VAL A 218 6.57 -34.24 21.15
C VAL A 218 5.56 -33.76 22.18
N ASP A 219 5.46 -34.48 23.29
CA ASP A 219 4.60 -34.17 24.44
C ASP A 219 5.48 -33.71 25.62
N ASP A 220 5.18 -32.55 26.20
CA ASP A 220 5.83 -32.05 27.43
C ASP A 220 4.87 -31.23 28.30
N ASP A 221 5.40 -30.60 29.36
CA ASP A 221 4.67 -29.73 30.30
C ASP A 221 4.06 -28.48 29.66
N ARG A 222 4.35 -28.24 28.37
CA ARG A 222 3.82 -27.13 27.57
C ARG A 222 2.87 -27.58 26.46
N GLY A 223 2.51 -28.87 26.39
CA GLY A 223 1.53 -29.40 25.42
C GLY A 223 2.10 -30.44 24.46
N SER A 224 1.33 -30.75 23.42
CA SER A 224 1.62 -31.80 22.43
C SER A 224 1.72 -31.24 21.02
N ARG A 225 2.79 -31.61 20.31
CA ARG A 225 3.15 -31.03 19.01
C ARG A 225 3.66 -32.10 18.05
N LEU A 226 3.14 -32.09 16.83
CA LEU A 226 3.72 -32.81 15.70
C LEU A 226 4.87 -31.99 15.12
N THR A 227 6.00 -32.64 14.92
CA THR A 227 7.26 -32.05 14.49
C THR A 227 7.79 -32.81 13.29
N VAL A 228 8.13 -32.12 12.21
CA VAL A 228 8.90 -32.67 11.08
C VAL A 228 10.26 -31.98 11.04
N GLU A 229 11.32 -32.71 11.34
CA GLU A 229 12.71 -32.22 11.23
C GLU A 229 13.40 -32.81 10.01
N LEU A 230 13.75 -31.95 9.05
CA LEU A 230 14.48 -32.31 7.83
C LEU A 230 15.92 -31.81 7.92
N SER A 231 16.90 -32.70 7.86
CA SER A 231 18.33 -32.37 7.85
C SER A 231 18.92 -32.50 6.45
N GLY A 232 19.92 -31.68 6.10
CA GLY A 232 20.62 -31.78 4.81
C GLY A 232 21.30 -33.14 4.54
N LYS A 233 21.48 -33.97 5.58
CA LYS A 233 21.92 -35.38 5.46
C LYS A 233 20.84 -36.32 4.88
N GLN A 234 19.58 -35.90 4.82
CA GLN A 234 18.45 -36.69 4.32
C GLN A 234 18.09 -36.34 2.86
N ILE A 235 18.71 -35.30 2.30
CA ILE A 235 18.60 -34.97 0.87
C ILE A 235 19.23 -36.12 0.07
N PRO A 236 18.58 -36.64 -0.99
CA PRO A 236 19.10 -37.72 -1.82
C PRO A 236 20.17 -37.18 -2.80
N TRP A 237 21.35 -36.86 -2.27
CA TRP A 237 22.46 -36.25 -3.03
C TRP A 237 22.83 -37.02 -4.30
N ASP A 238 22.75 -38.35 -4.25
CA ASP A 238 23.09 -39.24 -5.38
C ASP A 238 22.10 -39.12 -6.55
N THR A 239 20.86 -38.65 -6.31
CA THR A 239 19.85 -38.45 -7.37
C THR A 239 19.85 -37.03 -7.94
N ILE A 240 20.75 -36.15 -7.49
CA ILE A 240 20.88 -34.79 -8.02
C ILE A 240 21.85 -34.82 -9.22
N PRO A 241 21.38 -34.51 -10.45
CA PRO A 241 22.22 -34.52 -11.64
C PRO A 241 23.22 -33.36 -11.63
N THR A 242 24.42 -33.61 -12.13
CA THR A 242 25.47 -32.61 -12.33
C THR A 242 25.48 -32.07 -13.76
N ASN A 243 26.05 -30.88 -13.94
CA ASN A 243 26.32 -30.24 -15.23
C ASN A 243 27.56 -29.35 -15.11
N GLU A 244 27.97 -28.66 -16.18
CA GLU A 244 29.21 -27.87 -16.22
C GLU A 244 29.22 -26.68 -15.23
N GLY A 245 28.05 -26.14 -14.87
CA GLY A 245 27.90 -25.13 -13.81
C GLY A 245 27.79 -25.71 -12.39
N PHE A 246 27.32 -26.96 -12.25
CA PHE A 246 27.11 -27.66 -10.97
C PHE A 246 27.75 -29.05 -11.02
N ASP A 247 29.06 -29.10 -10.78
CA ASP A 247 29.88 -30.31 -10.83
C ASP A 247 29.97 -31.04 -9.47
N GLU A 248 30.61 -32.21 -9.45
CA GLU A 248 30.79 -33.00 -8.22
C GLU A 248 31.62 -32.27 -7.14
N GLU A 249 32.53 -31.35 -7.52
CA GLU A 249 33.24 -30.49 -6.58
C GLU A 249 32.27 -29.56 -5.83
N THR A 250 31.40 -28.89 -6.57
CA THR A 250 30.40 -27.94 -6.07
C THR A 250 29.29 -28.65 -5.29
N LYS A 251 28.84 -29.80 -5.79
CA LYS A 251 27.86 -30.69 -5.15
C LYS A 251 28.37 -31.22 -3.80
N ALA A 252 29.62 -31.67 -3.73
CA ALA A 252 30.22 -32.11 -2.46
C ALA A 252 30.40 -30.96 -1.45
N GLN A 253 30.72 -29.74 -1.91
CA GLN A 253 30.79 -28.55 -1.04
C GLN A 253 29.41 -28.15 -0.50
N LEU A 254 28.37 -28.14 -1.35
CA LEU A 254 26.99 -27.87 -0.92
C LEU A 254 26.46 -28.95 0.03
N GLN A 255 26.74 -30.23 -0.26
CA GLN A 255 26.41 -31.37 0.61
C GLN A 255 27.06 -31.19 2.00
N LYS A 256 28.35 -30.85 2.06
CA LYS A 256 29.07 -30.59 3.32
C LYS A 256 28.43 -29.45 4.10
N ALA A 257 28.16 -28.31 3.45
CA ALA A 257 27.62 -27.12 4.10
C ALA A 257 26.17 -27.30 4.60
N LEU A 258 25.36 -28.11 3.91
CA LEU A 258 24.00 -28.46 4.35
C LEU A 258 23.95 -29.65 5.34
N ALA A 259 24.99 -30.50 5.42
CA ALA A 259 24.99 -31.66 6.33
C ALA A 259 24.94 -31.28 7.82
N SER A 260 25.27 -30.04 8.19
CA SER A 260 25.12 -29.50 9.55
C SER A 260 23.74 -28.90 9.84
N ARG A 261 22.95 -28.63 8.78
CA ARG A 261 21.69 -27.89 8.84
C ARG A 261 20.48 -28.79 9.06
N THR A 262 19.47 -28.19 9.66
CA THR A 262 18.13 -28.73 9.87
C THR A 262 17.10 -27.64 9.56
N VAL A 263 15.89 -28.04 9.19
CA VAL A 263 14.69 -27.22 9.17
C VAL A 263 13.61 -27.98 9.91
N ALA A 264 12.89 -27.32 10.81
CA ALA A 264 11.81 -27.90 11.60
C ALA A 264 10.49 -27.17 11.37
N LEU A 265 9.47 -27.93 10.94
CA LEU A 265 8.07 -27.52 10.94
C LEU A 265 7.38 -28.17 12.15
N THR A 266 6.69 -27.37 12.97
CA THR A 266 6.01 -27.82 14.20
C THR A 266 4.57 -27.33 14.22
N ILE A 267 3.62 -28.20 14.57
CA ILE A 267 2.18 -27.89 14.66
C ILE A 267 1.60 -28.52 15.93
N GLY A 268 0.88 -27.76 16.76
CA GLY A 268 0.20 -28.27 17.96
C GLY A 268 0.15 -27.26 19.10
N THR A 269 0.05 -27.71 20.34
CA THR A 269 -0.10 -26.84 21.52
C THR A 269 1.23 -26.40 22.14
N LEU A 270 1.32 -25.11 22.51
CA LEU A 270 2.41 -24.52 23.26
C LEU A 270 1.84 -23.55 24.31
N ASP A 271 1.83 -23.97 25.57
CA ASP A 271 0.99 -23.40 26.62
C ASP A 271 -0.49 -23.31 26.12
N LYS A 272 -1.20 -22.23 26.45
CA LYS A 272 -2.59 -21.93 26.02
C LYS A 272 -2.74 -21.49 24.55
N TYR A 273 -1.89 -21.98 23.64
CA TYR A 273 -1.88 -21.55 22.24
C TYR A 273 -1.73 -22.74 21.30
N PHE A 274 -2.53 -22.77 20.24
CA PHE A 274 -2.29 -23.65 19.10
C PHE A 274 -1.41 -22.90 18.09
N ILE A 275 -0.29 -23.50 17.70
CA ILE A 275 0.76 -22.87 16.90
C ILE A 275 1.09 -23.66 15.62
N VAL A 276 1.56 -22.93 14.61
CA VAL A 276 2.27 -23.43 13.44
C VAL A 276 3.60 -22.67 13.35
N ALA A 277 4.71 -23.39 13.44
CA ALA A 277 6.03 -22.79 13.58
C ALA A 277 7.07 -23.40 12.62
N PHE A 278 7.92 -22.54 12.08
CA PHE A 278 9.05 -22.87 11.19
C PHE A 278 10.34 -22.36 11.84
N SER A 279 11.39 -23.17 11.90
CA SER A 279 12.62 -22.90 12.66
C SER A 279 13.81 -23.70 12.14
N GLU A 280 15.05 -23.42 12.60
CA GLU A 280 16.19 -24.29 12.33
C GLU A 280 16.06 -25.62 13.09
N ARG A 281 15.55 -25.61 14.34
CA ARG A 281 15.31 -26.82 15.15
C ARG A 281 14.05 -26.72 15.99
N SER A 282 13.35 -27.85 16.15
CA SER A 282 12.12 -27.94 16.96
C SER A 282 12.30 -27.47 18.41
N LYS A 283 13.49 -27.71 18.97
CA LYS A 283 13.87 -27.34 20.34
C LYS A 283 13.98 -25.83 20.56
N ASP A 284 14.12 -25.03 19.50
CA ASP A 284 14.25 -23.58 19.62
C ASP A 284 12.91 -22.97 20.09
N LEU A 285 11.79 -23.58 19.69
CA LEU A 285 10.42 -23.23 20.12
C LEU A 285 10.20 -23.48 21.62
N LEU A 286 10.91 -24.44 22.21
CA LEU A 286 10.84 -24.72 23.66
C LEU A 286 11.44 -23.59 24.50
N ASN A 287 12.14 -22.62 23.88
CA ASN A 287 12.74 -21.46 24.54
C ASN A 287 11.85 -20.20 24.51
N LEU A 288 10.72 -20.23 23.79
CA LEU A 288 9.76 -19.12 23.75
C LEU A 288 9.18 -18.88 25.15
N GLY A 289 9.23 -17.64 25.62
CA GLY A 289 8.86 -17.26 26.99
C GLY A 289 9.90 -17.55 28.09
N LYS A 290 11.11 -18.02 27.75
CA LYS A 290 12.23 -18.18 28.72
C LYS A 290 13.23 -17.00 28.69
N ALA A 291 13.22 -16.22 27.62
CA ALA A 291 14.01 -14.98 27.48
C ALA A 291 13.18 -13.75 27.87
N GLU A 292 13.82 -12.58 27.91
CA GLU A 292 13.07 -11.32 28.03
C GLU A 292 12.12 -11.15 26.83
N SER A 293 10.90 -10.68 27.11
CA SER A 293 9.79 -10.64 26.16
C SER A 293 9.68 -9.29 25.44
N LEU A 294 9.15 -9.29 24.21
CA LEU A 294 8.81 -8.09 23.44
C LEU A 294 7.84 -7.16 24.19
N ALA A 295 7.02 -7.69 25.11
CA ALA A 295 6.18 -6.93 26.03
C ALA A 295 6.95 -5.81 26.77
N SER A 296 8.23 -6.05 27.10
CA SER A 296 9.09 -5.10 27.81
C SER A 296 9.69 -4.00 26.91
N HIS A 297 9.70 -4.20 25.58
CA HIS A 297 10.50 -3.39 24.67
C HIS A 297 10.14 -1.90 24.76
N PRO A 298 11.11 -0.96 24.73
CA PRO A 298 10.83 0.47 24.82
C PRO A 298 9.83 0.96 23.78
N ASP A 299 9.88 0.41 22.56
CA ASP A 299 8.99 0.78 21.46
C ASP A 299 7.53 0.37 21.68
N LEU A 300 7.25 -0.63 22.53
CA LEU A 300 5.89 -0.96 22.97
C LEU A 300 5.42 -0.10 24.15
N SER A 301 6.21 0.87 24.63
CA SER A 301 5.75 1.81 25.67
C SER A 301 4.48 2.59 25.30
N PRO A 302 4.19 2.97 24.04
CA PRO A 302 2.92 3.59 23.69
C PRO A 302 1.75 2.61 23.85
N VAL A 303 1.93 1.32 23.54
CA VAL A 303 0.94 0.26 23.80
C VAL A 303 0.68 0.17 25.31
N ARG A 304 1.76 0.15 26.12
CA ARG A 304 1.65 0.12 27.59
C ARG A 304 1.08 1.41 28.19
N ASN A 305 1.01 2.49 27.42
CA ASN A 305 0.39 3.76 27.81
C ASN A 305 -1.04 3.94 27.25
N ALA A 306 -1.55 2.97 26.47
CA ALA A 306 -2.92 2.99 25.93
C ALA A 306 -3.99 3.01 27.04
N GLY A 307 -3.67 2.52 28.23
CA GLY A 307 -4.56 2.49 29.38
C GLY A 307 -5.54 1.32 29.36
N SER A 308 -6.72 1.52 29.94
CA SER A 308 -7.82 0.54 29.93
C SER A 308 -8.55 0.39 28.58
N ASN A 309 -7.98 0.91 27.49
CA ASN A 309 -8.59 0.81 26.16
C ASN A 309 -8.59 -0.64 25.65
N PRO A 310 -9.67 -1.12 25.03
CA PRO A 310 -9.78 -2.53 24.63
C PRO A 310 -9.00 -2.79 23.35
N ILE A 311 -7.70 -3.07 23.48
CA ILE A 311 -6.79 -3.37 22.36
C ILE A 311 -7.38 -4.50 21.48
N THR A 312 -7.38 -4.26 20.18
CA THR A 312 -7.92 -5.10 19.10
C THR A 312 -6.87 -5.53 18.08
N SER A 313 -5.72 -4.86 18.00
CA SER A 313 -4.53 -5.33 17.26
C SER A 313 -3.26 -4.63 17.72
N ILE A 314 -2.09 -5.23 17.45
CA ILE A 314 -0.75 -4.64 17.57
C ILE A 314 0.04 -5.04 16.32
N SER A 315 0.85 -4.13 15.80
CA SER A 315 1.90 -4.42 14.81
C SER A 315 3.20 -3.77 15.26
N TYR A 316 4.31 -4.50 15.17
CA TYR A 316 5.64 -4.04 15.54
C TYR A 316 6.66 -4.52 14.51
N VAL A 317 7.54 -3.60 14.13
CA VAL A 317 8.70 -3.84 13.25
C VAL A 317 9.93 -3.32 13.98
N SER A 318 11.01 -4.10 14.01
CA SER A 318 12.28 -3.68 14.61
C SER A 318 13.05 -2.67 13.74
N ASP A 319 13.94 -1.89 14.36
CA ASP A 319 14.89 -1.05 13.61
C ASP A 319 15.91 -1.90 12.84
N ALA A 320 16.23 -3.12 13.29
CA ALA A 320 17.17 -4.02 12.62
C ALA A 320 16.63 -4.57 11.29
N PHE A 321 15.35 -4.98 11.26
CA PHE A 321 14.66 -5.42 10.05
C PHE A 321 14.40 -4.27 9.08
N ALA A 322 13.96 -3.11 9.59
CA ALA A 322 13.78 -1.93 8.75
C ALA A 322 15.09 -1.51 8.06
N MET A 323 16.20 -1.51 8.79
CA MET A 323 17.53 -1.25 8.25
C MET A 323 17.96 -2.31 7.23
N ALA A 324 17.81 -3.61 7.55
CA ALA A 324 18.17 -4.69 6.63
C ALA A 324 17.37 -4.64 5.32
N ASN A 325 16.09 -4.28 5.38
CA ASN A 325 15.25 -4.08 4.20
C ASN A 325 15.66 -2.81 3.42
N TYR A 326 16.04 -1.73 4.09
CA TYR A 326 16.60 -0.53 3.45
C TYR A 326 17.90 -0.83 2.72
N GLU A 327 18.85 -1.51 3.37
CA GLU A 327 20.14 -1.94 2.81
C GLU A 327 19.94 -2.86 1.58
N ALA A 328 18.97 -3.78 1.65
CA ALA A 328 18.65 -4.68 0.54
C ALA A 328 17.97 -3.97 -0.64
N GLN A 329 16.91 -3.18 -0.39
CA GLN A 329 15.98 -2.72 -1.44
C GLN A 329 16.17 -1.25 -1.87
N VAL A 330 16.53 -0.35 -0.95
CA VAL A 330 16.46 1.11 -1.16
C VAL A 330 17.84 1.75 -1.32
N LYS A 331 18.84 1.25 -0.59
CA LYS A 331 20.23 1.65 -0.77
C LYS A 331 20.73 1.17 -2.14
N ASP A 332 21.43 2.03 -2.87
CA ASP A 332 22.00 1.75 -4.20
C ASP A 332 20.93 1.34 -5.26
N LEU A 333 19.69 1.83 -5.10
CA LEU A 333 18.50 1.48 -5.90
C LEU A 333 18.69 1.71 -7.40
N PHE A 334 19.28 2.82 -7.81
CA PHE A 334 19.40 3.19 -9.22
C PHE A 334 20.44 2.30 -9.92
N THR A 335 21.61 2.10 -9.30
CA THR A 335 22.64 1.20 -9.79
C THR A 335 22.17 -0.27 -9.80
N LYS A 336 21.42 -0.71 -8.77
CA LYS A 336 20.85 -2.07 -8.70
C LYS A 336 19.86 -2.34 -9.82
N ASN A 337 18.90 -1.44 -10.06
CA ASN A 337 17.93 -1.60 -11.15
C ASN A 337 18.56 -1.50 -12.53
N PHE A 338 19.51 -0.57 -12.72
CA PHE A 338 20.23 -0.43 -13.98
C PHE A 338 20.98 -1.72 -14.35
N ALA A 339 21.72 -2.32 -13.42
CA ALA A 339 22.41 -3.58 -13.65
C ALA A 339 21.46 -4.71 -14.11
N ALA A 340 20.29 -4.84 -13.45
CA ALA A 340 19.28 -5.84 -13.80
C ALA A 340 18.63 -5.63 -15.18
N VAL A 341 18.65 -4.40 -15.70
CA VAL A 341 18.26 -4.07 -17.09
C VAL A 341 19.42 -4.35 -18.06
N THR A 342 20.63 -3.87 -17.76
CA THR A 342 21.78 -4.00 -18.67
C THR A 342 22.25 -5.44 -18.90
N MET A 343 22.01 -6.35 -17.95
CA MET A 343 22.25 -7.79 -18.17
C MET A 343 21.45 -8.36 -19.35
N GLN A 344 20.31 -7.77 -19.70
CA GLN A 344 19.50 -8.17 -20.86
C GLN A 344 19.98 -7.51 -22.16
N LEU A 345 20.94 -6.56 -22.07
CA LEU A 345 21.48 -5.76 -23.17
C LEU A 345 22.94 -6.10 -23.50
N GLU A 346 23.55 -7.08 -22.82
CA GLU A 346 24.95 -7.51 -23.01
C GLU A 346 25.27 -7.81 -24.48
N ARG A 347 24.35 -8.48 -25.18
CA ARG A 347 24.48 -8.73 -26.63
C ARG A 347 24.60 -7.42 -27.43
N ILE A 348 23.77 -6.42 -27.15
CA ILE A 348 23.77 -5.13 -27.85
C ILE A 348 25.06 -4.35 -27.54
N GLN A 349 25.56 -4.45 -26.30
CA GLN A 349 26.87 -3.89 -25.92
C GLN A 349 28.04 -4.53 -26.69
N SER A 350 27.94 -5.82 -27.02
CA SER A 350 28.94 -6.51 -27.85
C SER A 350 28.84 -6.15 -29.35
N GLU A 351 27.68 -5.64 -29.79
CA GLU A 351 27.40 -5.31 -31.20
C GLU A 351 27.70 -3.83 -31.53
N SER A 352 27.58 -2.87 -30.59
CA SER A 352 28.05 -1.47 -30.76
C SER A 352 28.88 -0.94 -29.57
N PRO A 353 30.18 -0.63 -29.76
CA PRO A 353 31.02 0.01 -28.76
C PRO A 353 30.56 1.43 -28.34
N GLY A 354 29.76 2.11 -29.16
CA GLY A 354 29.16 3.40 -28.80
C GLY A 354 28.18 3.24 -27.64
N ILE A 355 27.27 2.26 -27.75
CA ILE A 355 26.28 1.92 -26.72
C ILE A 355 26.97 1.51 -25.41
N ALA A 356 28.03 0.70 -25.48
CA ALA A 356 28.80 0.29 -24.30
C ALA A 356 29.40 1.48 -23.53
N ASN A 357 29.90 2.53 -24.22
CA ASN A 357 30.40 3.74 -23.58
C ASN A 357 29.28 4.59 -22.96
N ILE A 358 28.14 4.74 -23.65
CA ILE A 358 26.97 5.47 -23.12
C ILE A 358 26.47 4.79 -21.83
N LEU A 359 26.29 3.47 -21.83
CA LEU A 359 25.81 2.73 -20.64
C LEU A 359 26.80 2.79 -19.47
N LYS A 360 28.11 2.84 -19.75
CA LYS A 360 29.15 3.05 -18.73
C LYS A 360 29.06 4.44 -18.09
N ASP A 361 28.88 5.50 -18.90
CA ASP A 361 28.66 6.85 -18.36
C ASP A 361 27.36 6.92 -17.56
N VAL A 362 26.25 6.36 -18.07
CA VAL A 362 24.95 6.30 -17.35
C VAL A 362 25.13 5.65 -16.00
N ARG A 363 25.85 4.51 -15.93
CA ARG A 363 26.13 3.82 -14.66
C ARG A 363 26.85 4.72 -13.65
N SER A 364 27.80 5.53 -14.10
CA SER A 364 28.53 6.46 -13.22
C SER A 364 27.60 7.55 -12.67
N ASP A 365 26.70 8.08 -13.49
CA ASP A 365 25.72 9.08 -13.06
C ASP A 365 24.60 8.51 -12.19
N LEU A 366 24.24 7.23 -12.35
CA LEU A 366 23.31 6.56 -11.42
C LEU A 366 23.96 6.25 -10.06
N ALA A 367 25.26 5.95 -10.01
CA ALA A 367 26.00 5.81 -8.75
C ALA A 367 26.18 7.17 -8.02
N TRP A 368 26.32 8.27 -8.78
CA TRP A 368 26.20 9.62 -8.22
C TRP A 368 24.79 9.87 -7.67
N LEU A 369 23.74 9.52 -8.42
CA LEU A 369 22.35 9.71 -7.99
C LEU A 369 22.02 8.91 -6.72
N ASP A 370 22.47 7.66 -6.61
CA ASP A 370 22.37 6.86 -5.38
C ASP A 370 23.05 7.58 -4.19
N THR A 371 24.20 8.24 -4.42
CA THR A 371 24.94 9.01 -3.41
C THR A 371 24.22 10.29 -2.99
N GLU A 372 23.53 10.98 -3.90
CA GLU A 372 22.72 12.15 -3.58
C GLU A 372 21.43 11.75 -2.86
N MET A 373 20.70 10.75 -3.37
CA MET A 373 19.45 10.28 -2.77
C MET A 373 19.64 9.70 -1.37
N ALA A 374 20.79 9.10 -1.07
CA ALA A 374 21.15 8.66 0.28
C ALA A 374 21.31 9.79 1.32
N LYS A 375 21.36 11.06 0.88
CA LYS A 375 21.33 12.25 1.77
C LYS A 375 19.88 12.67 2.10
N LEU A 376 18.95 12.38 1.20
CA LEU A 376 17.55 12.84 1.23
C LEU A 376 16.61 11.77 1.79
N ILE A 377 16.93 10.49 1.57
CA ILE A 377 16.21 9.35 2.13
C ILE A 377 16.93 8.92 3.43
N PRO A 378 16.30 9.07 4.61
CA PRO A 378 16.91 8.66 5.86
C PRO A 378 16.90 7.13 5.99
N PRO A 379 17.94 6.51 6.57
CA PRO A 379 17.96 5.07 6.81
C PRO A 379 16.74 4.61 7.61
N SER A 380 16.05 3.58 7.12
CA SER A 380 14.78 3.17 7.68
C SER A 380 14.93 2.55 9.08
N LYS A 381 14.07 3.01 9.99
CA LYS A 381 13.80 2.45 11.31
C LYS A 381 12.40 1.82 11.34
N GLY A 382 12.13 1.01 12.35
CA GLY A 382 10.87 0.30 12.46
C GLY A 382 9.70 1.19 12.88
N ALA A 383 8.58 0.54 13.17
CA ALA A 383 7.33 1.18 13.55
C ALA A 383 6.61 0.38 14.65
N THR A 384 5.63 0.99 15.29
CA THR A 384 4.75 0.34 16.26
C THR A 384 3.36 0.92 16.17
N SER A 385 2.39 0.04 15.91
CA SER A 385 0.98 0.37 15.73
C SER A 385 0.11 -0.47 16.66
N TYR A 386 -1.04 0.04 17.10
CA TYR A 386 -2.00 -0.76 17.88
C TYR A 386 -3.43 -0.24 17.80
N SER A 387 -4.42 -1.09 17.48
CA SER A 387 -5.85 -0.72 17.50
C SER A 387 -6.51 -0.98 18.84
N PHE A 388 -7.56 -0.24 19.12
CA PHE A 388 -8.57 -0.51 20.13
C PHE A 388 -9.97 -0.10 19.64
N LEU A 389 -11.00 -0.72 20.23
CA LEU A 389 -12.40 -0.37 20.00
C LEU A 389 -12.82 0.82 20.87
N THR A 390 -13.64 1.73 20.33
CA THR A 390 -14.25 2.84 21.06
C THR A 390 -15.79 2.72 21.03
N PRO A 391 -16.54 3.44 21.90
CA PRO A 391 -18.00 3.43 21.85
C PRO A 391 -18.63 3.93 20.54
N LYS A 392 -17.85 4.52 19.63
CA LYS A 392 -18.30 5.01 18.31
C LYS A 392 -17.64 4.31 17.11
N GLY A 393 -16.66 3.42 17.31
CA GLY A 393 -15.95 2.78 16.21
C GLY A 393 -14.55 2.30 16.60
N TRP A 394 -13.55 2.60 15.77
CA TRP A 394 -12.19 2.04 15.87
C TRP A 394 -11.11 3.12 15.83
N GLU A 395 -10.06 2.91 16.62
CA GLU A 395 -8.94 3.84 16.83
C GLU A 395 -7.63 3.02 16.85
N GLN A 396 -6.75 3.17 15.85
CA GLN A 396 -5.43 2.50 15.78
C GLN A 396 -4.15 3.37 15.78
N VAL A 397 -3.35 3.34 16.83
CA VAL A 397 -2.08 4.08 16.89
C VAL A 397 -1.12 3.66 15.76
N THR A 398 -0.31 4.59 15.24
CA THR A 398 0.90 4.32 14.45
C THR A 398 2.03 5.28 14.85
N HIS A 399 3.11 4.75 15.42
CA HIS A 399 4.40 5.44 15.63
C HIS A 399 5.42 4.94 14.60
N THR A 400 5.97 5.83 13.79
CA THR A 400 7.05 5.52 12.83
C THR A 400 8.35 6.14 13.30
N ARG A 401 9.36 5.32 13.62
CA ARG A 401 10.66 5.79 14.15
C ARG A 401 11.61 6.27 13.05
N THR A 402 11.30 6.02 11.78
CA THR A 402 12.04 6.63 10.66
C THR A 402 11.86 8.15 10.71
N LYS A 403 12.97 8.89 10.69
CA LYS A 403 12.95 10.36 10.70
C LYS A 403 12.17 10.87 9.49
N ASN A 404 11.20 11.75 9.70
CA ASN A 404 10.48 12.41 8.63
C ASN A 404 11.27 13.61 8.09
N LEU A 405 11.62 13.57 6.81
CA LEU A 405 12.28 14.66 6.08
C LEU A 405 11.36 15.28 5.01
N LEU A 406 10.09 14.86 4.92
CA LEU A 406 9.17 15.35 3.88
C LEU A 406 8.10 16.30 4.45
N LEU A 407 7.55 15.98 5.62
CA LEU A 407 6.44 16.73 6.21
C LEU A 407 6.91 17.70 7.29
N ASP A 408 6.23 18.84 7.44
CA ASP A 408 6.49 19.86 8.47
C ASP A 408 5.33 19.96 9.47
N GLY A 409 5.56 19.42 10.66
CA GLY A 409 4.63 19.47 11.79
C GLY A 409 4.90 20.58 12.81
N THR A 410 5.72 21.59 12.49
CA THR A 410 6.14 22.61 13.48
C THR A 410 5.05 23.63 13.84
N ALA A 411 4.08 23.86 12.96
CA ALA A 411 2.98 24.81 13.14
C ALA A 411 1.60 24.20 12.83
N ALA A 412 0.53 24.81 13.33
CA ALA A 412 -0.84 24.39 13.05
C ALA A 412 -1.20 24.57 11.56
N LEU A 413 -2.07 23.72 11.01
CA LEU A 413 -2.50 23.78 9.61
C LEU A 413 -3.64 24.79 9.44
N SER A 414 -3.32 26.02 9.01
CA SER A 414 -4.31 27.10 8.89
C SER A 414 -5.35 26.81 7.80
N GLY A 415 -5.00 26.02 6.78
CA GLY A 415 -5.84 25.60 5.67
C GLY A 415 -7.04 24.74 6.10
N LEU A 416 -7.07 24.22 7.32
CA LEU A 416 -8.25 23.57 7.90
C LEU A 416 -9.43 24.52 8.10
N ASN A 417 -9.24 25.84 8.01
CA ASN A 417 -10.33 26.82 7.93
C ASN A 417 -10.79 27.08 6.48
N HIS A 418 -10.04 26.63 5.47
CA HIS A 418 -10.32 26.86 4.04
C HIS A 418 -10.84 25.60 3.33
N VAL A 419 -11.37 24.64 4.09
CA VAL A 419 -12.02 23.40 3.57
C VAL A 419 -13.57 23.48 3.55
N GLY A 420 -14.14 24.67 3.78
CA GLY A 420 -15.60 24.89 3.75
C GLY A 420 -16.37 24.25 4.92
N GLY A 421 -15.68 23.96 6.03
CA GLY A 421 -16.27 23.49 7.30
C GLY A 421 -16.80 22.05 7.33
N SER A 422 -17.44 21.55 6.26
CA SER A 422 -18.05 20.20 6.21
C SER A 422 -17.87 19.48 4.85
N PRO A 423 -16.64 19.25 4.38
CA PRO A 423 -16.37 18.54 3.12
C PRO A 423 -16.80 17.05 3.18
N ILE A 424 -16.84 16.37 2.03
CA ILE A 424 -16.92 14.89 1.98
C ILE A 424 -15.53 14.29 2.20
N VAL A 425 -14.54 14.82 1.48
CA VAL A 425 -13.13 14.46 1.61
C VAL A 425 -12.31 15.72 1.82
N MET A 426 -11.35 15.68 2.74
CA MET A 426 -10.24 16.62 2.71
C MET A 426 -8.92 15.92 3.02
N VAL A 427 -7.83 16.46 2.50
CA VAL A 427 -6.47 16.24 2.96
C VAL A 427 -5.82 17.62 3.02
N VAL A 428 -5.23 18.01 4.13
CA VAL A 428 -4.43 19.23 4.30
C VAL A 428 -3.09 18.83 4.90
N THR A 429 -1.99 19.20 4.26
CA THR A 429 -0.64 18.77 4.61
C THR A 429 0.34 19.93 4.46
N ARG A 430 1.40 19.94 5.26
CA ARG A 430 2.54 20.84 5.05
C ARG A 430 3.80 20.02 4.80
N VAL A 431 4.52 20.36 3.73
CA VAL A 431 5.83 19.78 3.41
C VAL A 431 6.97 20.70 3.86
N GLN A 432 8.10 20.12 4.22
CA GLN A 432 9.34 20.87 4.46
C GLN A 432 9.84 21.50 3.14
N LYS A 433 10.40 22.71 3.20
CA LYS A 433 10.95 23.41 2.03
C LYS A 433 12.39 22.94 1.77
N HIS A 434 12.59 22.28 0.63
CA HIS A 434 13.87 21.75 0.19
C HIS A 434 14.28 22.30 -1.19
N PRO A 435 14.78 23.54 -1.30
CA PRO A 435 15.28 24.09 -2.56
C PRO A 435 16.39 23.23 -3.18
N GLU A 436 17.20 22.56 -2.36
CA GLU A 436 18.26 21.64 -2.80
C GLU A 436 17.73 20.42 -3.56
N HIS A 437 16.49 19.98 -3.33
CA HIS A 437 15.87 18.93 -4.12
C HIS A 437 15.60 19.39 -5.56
N PHE A 438 15.33 20.68 -5.79
CA PHE A 438 15.04 21.20 -7.12
C PHE A 438 16.31 21.26 -7.99
N GLU A 439 17.43 21.69 -7.42
CA GLU A 439 18.73 21.66 -8.11
C GLU A 439 19.20 20.24 -8.42
N LEU A 440 18.90 19.27 -7.54
CA LEU A 440 19.12 17.85 -7.85
C LEU A 440 18.29 17.40 -9.06
N VAL A 441 17.00 17.76 -9.12
CA VAL A 441 16.12 17.44 -10.26
C VAL A 441 16.61 18.08 -11.56
N LYS A 442 16.99 19.37 -11.56
CA LYS A 442 17.61 20.05 -12.73
C LYS A 442 18.86 19.32 -13.20
N THR A 443 19.70 18.86 -12.28
CA THR A 443 20.93 18.12 -12.58
C THR A 443 20.63 16.76 -13.21
N ILE A 444 19.65 16.02 -12.67
CA ILE A 444 19.18 14.74 -13.23
C ILE A 444 18.62 14.94 -14.64
N VAL A 445 17.75 15.93 -14.84
CA VAL A 445 17.12 16.23 -16.14
C VAL A 445 18.16 16.66 -17.18
N SER A 446 19.16 17.45 -16.78
CA SER A 446 20.28 17.84 -17.65
C SER A 446 21.17 16.65 -18.06
N LYS A 447 21.44 15.73 -17.11
CA LYS A 447 22.11 14.45 -17.41
C LYS A 447 21.28 13.58 -18.36
N GLY A 448 19.95 13.53 -18.16
CA GLY A 448 19.01 12.88 -19.05
C GLY A 448 19.11 13.38 -20.51
N LYS A 449 19.14 14.70 -20.72
CA LYS A 449 19.36 15.27 -22.07
C LYS A 449 20.72 14.89 -22.64
N LYS A 450 21.83 14.98 -21.88
CA LYS A 450 23.15 14.53 -22.35
C LYS A 450 23.10 13.10 -22.93
N TYR A 451 22.44 12.17 -22.25
CA TYR A 451 22.33 10.79 -22.74
C TYR A 451 21.42 10.63 -23.96
N LEU A 452 20.31 11.39 -24.03
CA LEU A 452 19.46 11.43 -25.22
C LEU A 452 20.21 12.00 -26.43
N ASP A 453 20.99 13.07 -26.23
CA ASP A 453 21.84 13.65 -27.27
C ASP A 453 22.91 12.67 -27.76
N GLN A 454 23.64 12.02 -26.83
CA GLN A 454 24.64 11.00 -27.18
C GLN A 454 24.04 9.81 -27.92
N PHE A 455 22.84 9.36 -27.53
CA PHE A 455 22.16 8.25 -28.20
C PHE A 455 21.69 8.63 -29.61
N VAL A 456 21.07 9.81 -29.78
CA VAL A 456 20.63 10.29 -31.10
C VAL A 456 21.84 10.60 -32.00
N GLU A 457 22.95 11.10 -31.45
CA GLU A 457 24.19 11.30 -32.21
C GLU A 457 24.83 9.98 -32.66
N LEU A 458 24.70 8.90 -31.88
CA LEU A 458 25.14 7.57 -32.29
C LEU A 458 24.24 6.97 -33.38
N GLU A 459 22.92 7.03 -33.22
CA GLU A 459 21.96 6.53 -34.21
C GLU A 459 22.02 7.34 -35.53
N LEU A 460 22.38 8.64 -35.47
CA LEU A 460 22.68 9.47 -36.64
C LEU A 460 23.97 9.07 -37.38
N LEU A 461 24.85 8.27 -36.76
CA LEU A 461 26.07 7.74 -37.37
C LEU A 461 25.93 6.29 -37.82
N GLU A 462 25.18 5.47 -37.05
CA GLU A 462 25.10 4.01 -37.22
C GLU A 462 23.76 3.51 -37.81
N GLY A 463 22.68 4.30 -37.77
CA GLY A 463 21.32 3.88 -38.13
C GLY A 463 20.81 4.32 -39.52
N ASP A 464 19.68 3.73 -39.95
CA ASP A 464 19.10 3.89 -41.30
C ASP A 464 18.20 5.14 -41.49
N ASP A 465 17.53 5.63 -40.44
CA ASP A 465 16.48 6.69 -40.53
C ASP A 465 16.98 8.09 -40.10
N GLN A 466 18.20 8.42 -40.52
CA GLN A 466 18.96 9.60 -40.06
C GLN A 466 18.21 10.93 -40.27
N ALA A 467 17.35 11.02 -41.29
CA ALA A 467 16.60 12.24 -41.59
C ALA A 467 15.61 12.61 -40.47
N LYS A 468 14.78 11.67 -40.01
CA LYS A 468 13.78 11.93 -38.96
C LYS A 468 14.42 12.12 -37.59
N LEU A 469 15.52 11.42 -37.31
CA LEU A 469 16.30 11.57 -36.09
C LEU A 469 16.91 12.98 -35.99
N ARG A 470 17.40 13.51 -37.12
CA ARG A 470 17.93 14.87 -37.20
C ARG A 470 16.85 15.92 -36.98
N GLU A 471 15.72 15.79 -37.67
CA GLU A 471 14.54 16.66 -37.49
C GLU A 471 14.08 16.65 -36.02
N SER A 472 14.03 15.47 -35.40
CA SER A 472 13.67 15.30 -33.98
C SER A 472 14.67 15.95 -33.03
N LYS A 473 15.99 15.87 -33.31
CA LYS A 473 17.02 16.56 -32.51
C LYS A 473 16.92 18.08 -32.66
N GLU A 474 16.78 18.57 -33.89
CA GLU A 474 16.66 20.01 -34.17
C GLU A 474 15.38 20.60 -33.54
N ALA A 475 14.28 19.84 -33.46
CA ALA A 475 13.09 20.21 -32.70
C ALA A 475 13.29 20.18 -31.17
N LEU A 476 13.96 19.16 -30.64
CA LEU A 476 14.29 19.04 -29.21
C LEU A 476 15.19 20.19 -28.74
N ASP A 477 16.22 20.54 -29.52
CA ASP A 477 17.16 21.61 -29.18
C ASP A 477 16.50 23.00 -29.23
N LYS A 478 15.50 23.22 -30.10
CA LYS A 478 14.65 24.42 -30.07
C LYS A 478 13.69 24.44 -28.87
N ALA A 479 13.19 23.28 -28.45
CA ALA A 479 12.27 23.18 -27.30
C ALA A 479 12.99 23.28 -25.94
N TRP A 480 14.27 22.90 -25.85
CA TRP A 480 14.98 22.83 -24.57
C TRP A 480 15.08 24.17 -23.79
N PRO A 481 15.33 25.34 -24.43
CA PRO A 481 15.27 26.63 -23.75
C PRO A 481 13.92 26.92 -23.06
N LEU A 482 12.82 26.41 -23.60
CA LEU A 482 11.48 26.57 -23.03
C LEU A 482 11.32 25.76 -21.74
N VAL A 483 11.89 24.55 -21.69
CA VAL A 483 11.98 23.73 -20.46
C VAL A 483 12.82 24.43 -19.40
N VAL A 484 13.93 25.07 -19.79
CA VAL A 484 14.77 25.86 -18.87
C VAL A 484 14.01 27.09 -18.34
N ARG A 485 13.23 27.79 -19.17
CA ARG A 485 12.36 28.89 -18.73
C ARG A 485 11.33 28.45 -17.69
N LEU A 486 10.62 27.34 -17.93
CA LEU A 486 9.67 26.77 -16.96
C LEU A 486 10.35 26.37 -15.63
N SER A 487 11.57 25.81 -15.70
CA SER A 487 12.36 25.50 -14.51
C SER A 487 12.73 26.77 -13.72
N ASN A 488 13.16 27.82 -14.42
CA ASN A 488 13.47 29.11 -13.80
C ASN A 488 12.22 29.79 -13.22
N ALA A 489 11.05 29.69 -13.87
CA ALA A 489 9.78 30.18 -13.34
C ALA A 489 9.39 29.46 -12.04
N TRP A 490 9.61 28.15 -11.96
CA TRP A 490 9.40 27.39 -10.73
C TRP A 490 10.32 27.83 -9.60
N GLU A 491 11.63 27.91 -9.86
CA GLU A 491 12.65 28.29 -8.87
C GLU A 491 12.48 29.74 -8.37
N ASN A 492 12.32 30.69 -9.30
CA ASN A 492 12.36 32.11 -8.98
C ASN A 492 10.99 32.64 -8.54
N SER A 493 9.90 32.10 -9.06
CA SER A 493 8.55 32.63 -8.82
C SER A 493 7.70 31.70 -7.95
N PHE A 494 7.41 30.47 -8.41
CA PHE A 494 6.49 29.58 -7.69
C PHE A 494 7.03 29.14 -6.31
N ALA A 495 8.18 28.47 -6.24
CA ALA A 495 8.72 27.92 -5.00
C ALA A 495 8.84 28.93 -3.83
N PRO A 496 9.33 30.18 -4.01
CA PRO A 496 9.34 31.19 -2.95
C PRO A 496 7.98 31.83 -2.65
N SER A 497 6.98 31.71 -3.55
CA SER A 497 5.64 32.25 -3.34
C SER A 497 4.70 31.38 -2.50
N LEU A 498 5.10 30.15 -2.15
CA LEU A 498 4.24 29.18 -1.44
C LEU A 498 4.78 28.84 -0.05
N ASP A 499 3.89 28.58 0.91
CA ASP A 499 4.27 28.18 2.29
C ASP A 499 4.72 26.70 2.40
N GLY A 500 4.36 25.88 1.41
CA GLY A 500 4.47 24.41 1.50
C GLY A 500 3.27 23.74 2.17
N GLU A 501 2.28 24.52 2.64
CA GLU A 501 0.97 24.01 3.08
C GLU A 501 0.00 23.96 1.89
N SER A 502 -0.52 22.77 1.60
CA SER A 502 -1.50 22.52 0.54
C SER A 502 -2.56 21.52 0.99
N GLY A 503 -3.70 21.51 0.31
CA GLY A 503 -4.76 20.55 0.52
C GLY A 503 -5.61 20.27 -0.71
N LEU A 504 -6.32 19.16 -0.64
CA LEU A 504 -7.33 18.70 -1.60
C LEU A 504 -8.66 18.64 -0.86
N VAL A 505 -9.73 19.17 -1.47
CA VAL A 505 -11.08 19.21 -0.88
C VAL A 505 -12.09 18.67 -1.90
N LEU A 506 -12.94 17.73 -1.49
CA LEU A 506 -14.06 17.22 -2.27
C LEU A 506 -15.39 17.54 -1.58
N SER A 507 -16.27 18.21 -2.31
CA SER A 507 -17.66 18.52 -1.94
C SER A 507 -18.60 18.06 -3.06
N TYR A 508 -19.92 18.27 -2.90
CA TYR A 508 -20.92 18.00 -3.93
C TYR A 508 -22.21 18.79 -3.67
N GLY A 509 -23.05 18.91 -4.70
CA GLY A 509 -24.44 19.36 -4.60
C GLY A 509 -24.73 20.74 -5.18
N ASN A 510 -23.71 21.56 -5.45
CA ASN A 510 -23.87 22.83 -6.17
C ASN A 510 -23.80 22.62 -7.69
N LEU A 511 -22.98 21.66 -8.14
CA LEU A 511 -22.90 21.25 -9.54
C LEU A 511 -23.77 20.01 -9.81
N ALA A 512 -25.00 20.23 -10.31
CA ALA A 512 -25.89 19.15 -10.74
C ALA A 512 -26.66 19.53 -12.02
N ALA A 513 -26.73 18.60 -12.97
CA ALA A 513 -27.50 18.74 -14.21
C ALA A 513 -28.21 17.43 -14.56
N LYS A 514 -29.30 17.49 -15.32
CA LYS A 514 -29.98 16.28 -15.85
C LYS A 514 -29.30 15.72 -17.09
N GLN A 515 -28.48 16.52 -17.76
CA GLN A 515 -27.79 16.23 -19.00
C GLN A 515 -26.49 17.04 -19.00
N TRP A 516 -25.36 16.39 -19.27
CA TRP A 516 -24.03 17.03 -19.21
C TRP A 516 -23.38 17.23 -20.58
N MET A 517 -23.89 16.57 -21.63
CA MET A 517 -23.48 16.72 -23.03
C MET A 517 -24.69 16.46 -23.95
N GLN A 518 -24.67 16.98 -25.18
CA GLN A 518 -25.84 16.96 -26.06
C GLN A 518 -26.34 15.54 -26.41
N ASP A 519 -25.42 14.59 -26.64
CA ASP A 519 -25.76 13.21 -27.02
C ASP A 519 -26.12 12.31 -25.83
N MET A 520 -26.01 12.82 -24.59
CA MET A 520 -26.41 12.11 -23.38
C MET A 520 -27.94 12.21 -23.21
N PRO A 521 -28.68 11.09 -23.12
CA PRO A 521 -30.09 11.11 -22.74
C PRO A 521 -30.34 11.87 -21.42
N PRO A 522 -31.35 12.75 -21.33
CA PRO A 522 -31.67 13.44 -20.08
C PRO A 522 -32.12 12.47 -18.97
N SER A 523 -31.49 12.56 -17.80
CA SER A 523 -31.89 11.82 -16.60
C SER A 523 -33.19 12.35 -16.01
N ASP A 524 -33.96 11.45 -15.38
CA ASP A 524 -35.13 11.77 -14.59
C ASP A 524 -34.79 12.61 -13.34
N VAL A 525 -33.60 12.40 -12.76
CA VAL A 525 -33.07 13.13 -11.59
C VAL A 525 -31.86 14.00 -11.96
N PRO A 526 -31.52 15.05 -11.19
CA PRO A 526 -30.24 15.73 -11.33
C PRO A 526 -29.09 14.78 -11.00
N LEU A 527 -28.05 14.76 -11.84
CA LEU A 527 -26.83 14.01 -11.65
C LEU A 527 -25.76 14.96 -11.10
N PRO A 528 -25.35 14.85 -9.83
CA PRO A 528 -24.38 15.74 -9.23
C PRO A 528 -22.96 15.34 -9.65
N LEU A 529 -22.13 16.29 -10.06
CA LEU A 529 -20.69 16.05 -10.15
C LEU A 529 -20.04 16.17 -8.76
N PRO A 530 -18.91 15.48 -8.53
CA PRO A 530 -18.00 15.89 -7.46
C PRO A 530 -17.53 17.33 -7.72
N GLU A 531 -17.23 18.04 -6.65
CA GLU A 531 -16.65 19.38 -6.69
C GLU A 531 -15.28 19.27 -6.04
N ILE A 532 -14.23 19.27 -6.86
CA ILE A 532 -12.84 19.07 -6.43
C ILE A 532 -12.11 20.40 -6.52
N ALA A 533 -11.50 20.79 -5.41
CA ALA A 533 -10.64 21.96 -5.31
C ALA A 533 -9.29 21.57 -4.68
N THR A 534 -8.23 22.28 -5.09
CA THR A 534 -7.00 22.38 -4.28
C THR A 534 -6.96 23.73 -3.58
N ILE A 535 -6.40 23.73 -2.37
CA ILE A 535 -6.03 24.93 -1.64
C ILE A 535 -4.52 24.90 -1.43
N THR A 536 -3.83 26.03 -1.62
CA THR A 536 -2.39 26.14 -1.34
C THR A 536 -2.12 27.49 -0.72
N LYS A 537 -1.35 27.50 0.38
CA LYS A 537 -1.01 28.70 1.12
C LYS A 537 0.10 29.49 0.41
N VAL A 538 -0.16 30.77 0.20
CA VAL A 538 0.64 31.71 -0.60
C VAL A 538 1.28 32.73 0.33
N THR A 539 2.59 32.90 0.19
CA THR A 539 3.39 33.91 0.90
C THR A 539 3.67 35.16 0.07
N ASP A 540 3.49 35.11 -1.26
CA ASP A 540 3.65 36.24 -2.18
C ASP A 540 2.70 36.09 -3.39
N SER A 541 1.62 36.88 -3.44
CA SER A 541 0.60 36.77 -4.51
C SER A 541 1.07 37.30 -5.86
N GLU A 542 1.89 38.36 -5.87
CA GLU A 542 2.31 38.99 -7.12
C GLU A 542 3.37 38.15 -7.81
N LYS A 543 4.31 37.62 -7.02
CA LYS A 543 5.31 36.69 -7.54
C LYS A 543 4.70 35.37 -8.04
N LEU A 544 3.60 34.92 -7.44
CA LEU A 544 2.82 33.80 -7.94
C LEU A 544 2.16 34.11 -9.31
N LYS A 545 1.61 35.32 -9.48
CA LYS A 545 1.09 35.80 -10.78
C LYS A 545 2.19 35.88 -11.85
N GLU A 546 3.36 36.43 -11.51
CA GLU A 546 4.54 36.46 -12.40
C GLU A 546 4.90 35.06 -12.93
N GLY A 547 4.91 34.06 -12.04
CA GLY A 547 5.15 32.67 -12.41
C GLY A 547 4.12 32.12 -13.40
N PHE A 548 2.83 32.41 -13.21
CA PHE A 548 1.80 31.99 -14.16
C PHE A 548 1.91 32.70 -15.52
N LEU A 549 2.28 33.99 -15.55
CA LEU A 549 2.47 34.73 -16.80
C LEU A 549 3.62 34.15 -17.64
N GLU A 550 4.78 33.88 -17.02
CA GLU A 550 5.92 33.24 -17.70
C GLU A 550 5.57 31.83 -18.23
N VAL A 551 4.75 31.05 -17.51
CA VAL A 551 4.24 29.75 -17.99
C VAL A 551 3.35 29.93 -19.23
N PHE A 552 2.46 30.92 -19.25
CA PHE A 552 1.61 31.20 -20.42
C PHE A 552 2.43 31.64 -21.64
N ASP A 553 3.42 32.52 -21.45
CA ASP A 553 4.22 33.06 -22.55
C ASP A 553 5.15 31.98 -23.14
N VAL A 554 5.67 31.07 -22.30
CA VAL A 554 6.34 29.85 -22.79
C VAL A 554 5.39 28.96 -23.61
N PHE A 555 4.12 28.80 -23.21
CA PHE A 555 3.18 27.99 -24.00
C PHE A 555 2.87 28.60 -25.38
N ASP A 556 2.80 29.93 -25.53
CA ASP A 556 2.66 30.55 -26.86
C ASP A 556 3.93 30.34 -27.72
N GLU A 557 5.13 30.30 -27.12
CA GLU A 557 6.37 29.94 -27.83
C GLU A 557 6.41 28.46 -28.24
N VAL A 558 5.89 27.53 -27.40
CA VAL A 558 5.68 26.12 -27.80
C VAL A 558 4.72 26.02 -28.99
N VAL A 559 3.63 26.80 -28.98
CA VAL A 559 2.66 26.87 -30.08
C VAL A 559 3.27 27.47 -31.36
N ALA A 560 4.17 28.44 -31.23
CA ALA A 560 4.91 28.99 -32.36
C ALA A 560 5.89 27.96 -32.95
N LEU A 561 6.68 27.28 -32.10
CA LEU A 561 7.63 26.24 -32.50
C LEU A 561 6.92 25.06 -33.19
N ALA A 562 5.77 24.62 -32.68
CA ALA A 562 4.98 23.55 -33.30
C ALA A 562 4.56 23.90 -34.74
N ARG A 563 4.18 25.16 -35.00
CA ARG A 563 3.86 25.64 -36.35
C ARG A 563 5.09 25.84 -37.24
N GLU A 564 6.26 26.11 -36.67
CA GLU A 564 7.52 26.19 -37.42
C GLU A 564 7.92 24.80 -37.96
N THR A 565 7.79 23.75 -37.14
CA THR A 565 8.06 22.37 -37.54
C THR A 565 6.96 21.81 -38.46
N ASN A 566 5.69 22.07 -38.16
CA ASN A 566 4.56 21.64 -38.99
C ASN A 566 3.44 22.72 -39.00
N PRO A 567 3.30 23.51 -40.08
CA PRO A 567 2.31 24.58 -40.18
C PRO A 567 0.85 24.14 -39.96
N ASP A 568 0.52 22.88 -40.29
CA ASP A 568 -0.84 22.34 -40.16
C ASP A 568 -1.11 21.71 -38.77
N ALA A 569 -0.11 21.63 -37.88
CA ALA A 569 -0.26 21.00 -36.56
C ALA A 569 -1.14 21.79 -35.58
N ILE A 570 -1.17 23.13 -35.70
CA ILE A 570 -1.99 24.00 -34.83
C ILE A 570 -2.59 25.15 -35.68
N PRO A 571 -3.93 25.28 -35.79
CA PRO A 571 -4.60 26.33 -36.55
C PRO A 571 -4.02 27.73 -36.30
N SER A 572 -3.83 28.54 -37.34
CA SER A 572 -3.06 29.79 -37.29
C SER A 572 -3.71 30.91 -36.46
N ASP A 573 -5.02 30.79 -36.21
CA ASP A 573 -5.84 31.64 -35.35
C ASP A 573 -5.77 31.26 -33.86
N TYR A 574 -5.50 29.99 -33.53
CA TYR A 574 -5.38 29.52 -32.13
C TYR A 574 -4.33 30.31 -31.34
N ARG A 575 -4.66 30.65 -30.08
CA ARG A 575 -3.76 31.26 -29.08
C ARG A 575 -3.94 30.53 -27.76
N VAL A 576 -2.92 30.50 -26.91
CA VAL A 576 -3.06 29.92 -25.57
C VAL A 576 -4.04 30.80 -24.78
N PRO A 577 -5.21 30.27 -24.38
CA PRO A 577 -6.25 31.08 -23.76
C PRO A 577 -5.74 31.61 -22.41
N ARG A 578 -5.79 32.93 -22.24
CA ARG A 578 -5.57 33.58 -20.93
C ARG A 578 -6.89 33.58 -20.15
N PRO A 579 -6.89 33.40 -18.82
CA PRO A 579 -8.10 33.47 -18.03
C PRO A 579 -8.59 34.93 -17.94
N THR A 580 -9.90 35.13 -17.85
CA THR A 580 -10.50 36.44 -17.59
C THR A 580 -10.69 36.65 -16.09
N GLU A 581 -10.56 37.88 -15.62
CA GLU A 581 -11.03 38.27 -14.29
C GLU A 581 -12.57 38.07 -14.20
N VAL A 582 -13.05 37.49 -13.11
CA VAL A 582 -14.47 37.18 -12.88
C VAL A 582 -14.88 37.67 -11.49
N ALA A 583 -16.05 38.29 -11.39
CA ALA A 583 -16.55 38.85 -10.14
C ALA A 583 -16.58 37.81 -8.99
N SER A 584 -15.97 38.17 -7.86
CA SER A 584 -15.94 37.40 -6.61
C SER A 584 -16.53 38.22 -5.45
N THR A 585 -16.97 37.53 -4.39
CA THR A 585 -17.45 38.18 -3.16
C THR A 585 -16.34 38.44 -2.14
N VAL A 586 -15.11 37.95 -2.38
CA VAL A 586 -14.04 37.95 -1.37
C VAL A 586 -12.63 38.29 -1.90
N GLY A 587 -12.23 37.86 -3.10
CA GLY A 587 -10.84 37.98 -3.56
C GLY A 587 -10.68 38.20 -5.06
N GLU A 588 -9.44 38.10 -5.53
CA GLU A 588 -9.14 38.14 -6.97
C GLU A 588 -9.45 36.77 -7.57
N LYS A 589 -10.33 36.71 -8.58
CA LYS A 589 -10.75 35.45 -9.21
C LYS A 589 -10.58 35.51 -10.72
N TYR A 590 -9.91 34.50 -11.26
CA TYR A 590 -9.59 34.36 -12.68
C TYR A 590 -10.12 33.02 -13.18
N GLY A 591 -10.77 32.97 -14.34
CA GLY A 591 -11.35 31.73 -14.86
C GLY A 591 -11.60 31.73 -16.36
N TYR A 592 -12.15 30.61 -16.83
CA TYR A 592 -12.49 30.37 -18.24
C TYR A 592 -14.01 30.16 -18.39
N PRO A 593 -14.79 31.22 -18.65
CA PRO A 593 -16.25 31.14 -18.74
C PRO A 593 -16.73 30.06 -19.73
N ILE A 594 -17.69 29.24 -19.28
CA ILE A 594 -18.28 28.18 -20.11
C ILE A 594 -19.06 28.81 -21.27
N PRO A 595 -18.77 28.48 -22.55
CA PRO A 595 -19.47 29.01 -23.72
C PRO A 595 -20.99 28.84 -23.64
N GLU A 596 -21.75 29.79 -24.20
CA GLU A 596 -23.22 29.82 -24.03
C GLU A 596 -23.92 28.60 -24.63
N ASP A 597 -23.40 28.07 -25.74
CA ASP A 597 -23.85 26.85 -26.43
C ASP A 597 -23.50 25.55 -25.68
N CYS A 598 -22.57 25.58 -24.74
CA CYS A 598 -22.23 24.40 -23.93
C CYS A 598 -23.36 24.08 -22.91
N PRO A 599 -23.91 22.85 -22.88
CA PRO A 599 -25.05 22.49 -22.00
C PRO A 599 -24.69 22.35 -20.51
N VAL A 600 -23.39 22.42 -20.18
CA VAL A 600 -22.86 22.36 -18.82
C VAL A 600 -23.31 23.60 -18.01
N PRO A 601 -23.67 23.48 -16.71
CA PRO A 601 -23.96 24.63 -15.87
C PRO A 601 -22.83 25.66 -15.89
N LYS A 602 -23.15 26.95 -16.11
CA LYS A 602 -22.13 28.01 -16.24
C LYS A 602 -21.32 28.26 -14.95
N THR A 603 -21.81 27.76 -13.81
CA THR A 603 -21.10 27.73 -12.52
C THR A 603 -19.98 26.68 -12.46
N MET A 604 -19.93 25.74 -13.42
CA MET A 604 -18.85 24.77 -13.59
C MET A 604 -17.65 25.41 -14.34
N MET A 605 -17.13 26.53 -13.84
CA MET A 605 -16.08 27.30 -14.50
C MET A 605 -14.70 26.93 -13.95
N PRO A 606 -13.75 26.40 -14.76
CA PRO A 606 -12.36 26.20 -14.33
C PRO A 606 -11.73 27.55 -13.95
N GLN A 607 -11.21 27.64 -12.72
CA GLN A 607 -10.85 28.93 -12.12
C GLN A 607 -9.83 28.82 -10.98
N ALA A 608 -9.18 29.95 -10.71
CA ALA A 608 -8.31 30.22 -9.57
C ALA A 608 -8.81 31.46 -8.82
N LEU A 609 -8.84 31.40 -7.48
CA LEU A 609 -9.11 32.53 -6.60
C LEU A 609 -7.95 32.73 -5.62
N ILE A 610 -7.52 33.98 -5.42
CA ILE A 610 -6.51 34.36 -4.42
C ILE A 610 -7.16 35.24 -3.34
N HIS A 611 -7.12 34.77 -2.08
CA HIS A 611 -7.67 35.48 -0.92
C HIS A 611 -7.04 34.97 0.40
N ASP A 612 -6.92 35.84 1.41
CA ASP A 612 -6.48 35.52 2.78
C ASP A 612 -5.19 34.66 2.88
N GLY A 613 -4.25 34.86 1.95
CA GLY A 613 -3.01 34.07 1.89
C GLY A 613 -3.19 32.65 1.32
N TYR A 614 -4.25 32.38 0.57
CA TYR A 614 -4.48 31.12 -0.15
C TYR A 614 -4.77 31.34 -1.63
N LEU A 615 -4.19 30.48 -2.47
CA LEU A 615 -4.62 30.16 -3.83
C LEU A 615 -5.57 28.97 -3.75
N ILE A 616 -6.74 29.10 -4.39
CA ILE A 616 -7.77 28.07 -4.47
C ILE A 616 -8.04 27.80 -5.95
N ILE A 617 -7.77 26.58 -6.42
CA ILE A 617 -8.07 26.16 -7.81
C ILE A 617 -9.22 25.16 -7.76
N SER A 618 -10.27 25.40 -8.53
CA SER A 618 -11.38 24.45 -8.68
C SER A 618 -12.11 24.64 -10.03
N TYR A 619 -13.22 23.93 -10.22
CA TYR A 619 -14.19 24.18 -11.28
C TYR A 619 -15.60 24.48 -10.76
N SER A 620 -15.81 24.74 -9.46
CA SER A 620 -17.12 25.09 -8.89
C SER A 620 -17.07 26.49 -8.27
N ASP A 621 -17.86 27.43 -8.82
CA ASP A 621 -17.91 28.82 -8.33
C ASP A 621 -18.36 28.87 -6.85
N VAL A 622 -19.42 28.14 -6.50
CA VAL A 622 -19.95 28.06 -5.13
C VAL A 622 -18.93 27.42 -4.18
N GLN A 623 -18.20 26.38 -4.61
CA GLN A 623 -17.14 25.82 -3.79
C GLN A 623 -16.00 26.83 -3.58
N THR A 624 -15.51 27.46 -4.65
CA THR A 624 -14.39 28.43 -4.61
C THR A 624 -14.69 29.58 -3.65
N GLU A 625 -15.87 30.20 -3.78
CA GLU A 625 -16.34 31.28 -2.88
C GLU A 625 -16.60 30.81 -1.44
N THR A 626 -16.74 29.49 -1.20
CA THR A 626 -16.93 28.90 0.14
C THR A 626 -15.60 28.54 0.80
N LEU A 627 -14.65 27.97 0.05
CA LEU A 627 -13.30 27.62 0.55
C LEU A 627 -12.47 28.88 0.85
N ALA A 628 -12.68 29.96 0.09
CA ALA A 628 -12.07 31.25 0.35
C ALA A 628 -12.47 31.85 1.71
N LYS A 629 -13.65 31.52 2.23
CA LYS A 629 -14.16 32.04 3.49
C LYS A 629 -13.63 31.21 4.66
N SER A 630 -12.80 31.82 5.52
CA SER A 630 -12.26 31.19 6.73
C SER A 630 -13.40 30.66 7.63
N THR A 631 -13.59 29.34 7.63
CA THR A 631 -14.74 28.63 8.18
C THR A 631 -14.26 27.45 9.02
N SER A 632 -14.51 27.49 10.33
CA SER A 632 -14.04 26.46 11.26
C SER A 632 -14.57 25.06 10.92
N LEU A 633 -13.68 24.06 10.99
CA LEU A 633 -14.00 22.66 10.72
C LEU A 633 -15.06 22.11 11.68
N ALA A 634 -16.14 21.56 11.13
CA ALA A 634 -17.25 20.96 11.87
C ALA A 634 -17.25 19.42 11.88
N VAL A 635 -16.39 18.79 11.07
CA VAL A 635 -16.22 17.33 10.95
C VAL A 635 -14.96 16.84 11.69
N GLY A 636 -14.86 15.54 11.97
CA GLY A 636 -13.69 14.95 12.66
C GLY A 636 -13.47 15.46 14.10
N LYS A 637 -14.54 15.91 14.76
CA LYS A 637 -14.51 16.50 16.11
C LYS A 637 -13.87 15.57 17.14
N GLY A 638 -12.95 16.11 17.94
CA GLY A 638 -12.20 15.35 18.94
C GLY A 638 -11.03 14.54 18.36
N VAL A 639 -10.87 14.50 17.03
CA VAL A 639 -9.78 13.83 16.32
C VAL A 639 -8.84 14.84 15.67
N ILE A 640 -9.43 15.76 14.89
CA ILE A 640 -8.74 16.86 14.23
C ILE A 640 -8.82 18.10 15.11
N ASP A 641 -7.66 18.63 15.49
CA ASP A 641 -7.54 19.82 16.33
C ASP A 641 -6.65 20.84 15.60
N ALA A 642 -7.31 21.78 14.91
CA ALA A 642 -6.66 22.81 14.11
C ALA A 642 -5.87 23.84 14.94
N SER A 643 -5.88 23.76 16.28
CA SER A 643 -5.02 24.59 17.13
C SER A 643 -3.63 23.98 17.39
N LYS A 644 -3.46 22.67 17.15
CA LYS A 644 -2.21 21.96 17.42
C LYS A 644 -1.25 21.97 16.23
N PRO A 645 0.07 21.95 16.45
CA PRO A 645 1.04 21.67 15.40
C PRO A 645 0.76 20.32 14.74
N LEU A 646 0.53 20.35 13.42
CA LEU A 646 0.14 19.19 12.62
C LEU A 646 0.88 19.24 11.28
N ALA A 647 1.36 18.09 10.84
CA ALA A 647 2.03 17.89 9.57
C ALA A 647 1.04 17.52 8.46
N ASN A 648 0.00 16.77 8.81
CA ASN A 648 -1.10 16.40 7.93
C ASN A 648 -2.40 16.23 8.74
N ALA A 649 -3.53 16.48 8.10
CA ALA A 649 -4.87 16.17 8.59
C ALA A 649 -5.75 15.77 7.41
N SER A 650 -6.58 14.73 7.56
CA SER A 650 -7.49 14.29 6.49
C SER A 650 -8.83 13.81 7.04
N TYR A 651 -9.82 13.73 6.16
CA TYR A 651 -11.17 13.28 6.49
C TYR A 651 -11.81 12.64 5.26
N VAL A 652 -12.58 11.56 5.44
CA VAL A 652 -13.41 10.95 4.40
C VAL A 652 -14.73 10.49 5.04
N HIS A 653 -15.87 10.99 4.54
CA HIS A 653 -17.19 10.48 4.88
C HIS A 653 -17.68 9.53 3.78
N PHE A 654 -17.53 8.23 4.01
CA PHE A 654 -17.85 7.20 3.03
C PHE A 654 -19.33 7.23 2.61
N GLY A 655 -20.26 7.32 3.57
CA GLY A 655 -21.70 7.37 3.29
C GLY A 655 -22.10 8.48 2.32
N LYS A 656 -21.59 9.71 2.52
CA LYS A 656 -21.81 10.85 1.60
C LYS A 656 -21.16 10.61 0.23
N LEU A 657 -19.95 10.04 0.19
CA LEU A 657 -19.24 9.73 -1.06
C LEU A 657 -20.03 8.72 -1.91
N PHE A 658 -20.59 7.67 -1.30
CA PHE A 658 -21.45 6.72 -2.01
C PHE A 658 -22.80 7.33 -2.40
N ALA A 659 -23.40 8.18 -1.55
CA ALA A 659 -24.65 8.87 -1.87
C ALA A 659 -24.51 9.82 -3.09
N MET A 660 -23.36 10.50 -3.24
CA MET A 660 -23.04 11.34 -4.40
C MET A 660 -23.09 10.57 -5.73
N PHE A 661 -22.59 9.33 -5.76
CA PHE A 661 -22.54 8.52 -6.98
C PHE A 661 -23.84 7.76 -7.29
N ARG A 662 -24.78 7.63 -6.34
CA ARG A 662 -26.02 6.85 -6.55
C ARG A 662 -26.91 7.34 -7.70
N PRO A 663 -27.09 8.65 -7.98
CA PRO A 663 -27.83 9.11 -9.15
C PRO A 663 -27.19 8.64 -10.46
N TRP A 664 -25.85 8.60 -10.54
CA TRP A 664 -25.13 8.08 -11.71
C TRP A 664 -25.31 6.58 -11.89
N ALA A 665 -25.30 5.80 -10.80
CA ALA A 665 -25.61 4.37 -10.85
C ALA A 665 -27.05 4.12 -11.35
N ARG A 666 -28.05 4.86 -10.83
CA ARG A 666 -29.44 4.81 -11.30
C ARG A 666 -29.52 5.14 -12.80
N TYR A 667 -28.92 6.25 -13.21
CA TYR A 667 -28.92 6.67 -14.61
C TYR A 667 -28.31 5.60 -15.51
N ALA A 668 -27.12 5.10 -15.19
CA ALA A 668 -26.44 4.06 -15.96
C ALA A 668 -27.32 2.81 -16.16
N PHE A 669 -28.00 2.33 -15.10
CA PHE A 669 -28.96 1.23 -15.24
C PHE A 669 -30.14 1.60 -16.14
N THR A 670 -30.80 2.74 -15.94
CA THR A 670 -31.97 3.15 -16.78
C THR A 670 -31.64 3.34 -18.27
N GLN A 671 -30.38 3.56 -18.64
CA GLN A 671 -29.95 3.69 -20.04
C GLN A 671 -29.46 2.37 -20.66
N THR A 672 -29.14 1.36 -19.85
CA THR A 672 -28.57 0.08 -20.32
C THR A 672 -29.52 -1.09 -20.21
N ILE A 673 -30.50 -1.02 -19.30
CA ILE A 673 -31.41 -2.10 -18.95
C ILE A 673 -32.85 -1.62 -19.24
N PRO A 674 -33.53 -2.14 -20.28
CA PRO A 674 -34.86 -1.66 -20.69
C PRO A 674 -35.98 -1.88 -19.67
N ASP A 675 -35.82 -2.87 -18.79
CA ASP A 675 -36.71 -3.17 -17.67
C ASP A 675 -35.85 -3.37 -16.41
N THR A 676 -35.89 -2.40 -15.50
CA THR A 676 -35.05 -2.40 -14.29
C THR A 676 -35.44 -3.47 -13.26
N ASP A 677 -36.61 -4.09 -13.42
CA ASP A 677 -37.13 -5.18 -12.58
C ASP A 677 -36.91 -6.57 -13.22
N ALA A 678 -36.33 -6.63 -14.43
CA ALA A 678 -35.85 -7.88 -15.01
C ALA A 678 -34.58 -8.38 -14.30
N SER A 679 -34.39 -9.71 -14.29
CA SER A 679 -33.15 -10.31 -13.76
C SER A 679 -31.95 -9.95 -14.63
N LEU A 680 -30.88 -9.48 -13.99
CA LEU A 680 -29.58 -9.24 -14.61
C LEU A 680 -28.73 -10.52 -14.72
N LEU A 681 -29.20 -11.61 -14.10
CA LEU A 681 -28.53 -12.92 -14.10
C LEU A 681 -29.14 -13.83 -15.18
N ASP A 682 -28.63 -13.74 -16.40
CA ASP A 682 -28.73 -14.81 -17.39
C ASP A 682 -27.71 -15.92 -17.05
N ALA A 683 -28.00 -16.64 -15.96
CA ALA A 683 -27.08 -17.61 -15.41
C ALA A 683 -27.17 -18.96 -16.18
N PRO A 684 -26.05 -19.48 -16.72
CA PRO A 684 -26.06 -20.78 -17.41
C PRO A 684 -26.17 -21.98 -16.45
N ASP A 685 -26.03 -21.74 -15.14
CA ASP A 685 -26.25 -22.73 -14.08
C ASP A 685 -27.68 -22.61 -13.54
N PRO A 686 -28.54 -23.65 -13.65
CA PRO A 686 -29.89 -23.65 -13.11
C PRO A 686 -29.98 -23.34 -11.61
N MET A 687 -28.96 -23.64 -10.81
CA MET A 687 -28.94 -23.31 -9.38
C MET A 687 -28.95 -21.78 -9.14
N LEU A 688 -28.36 -21.02 -10.06
CA LEU A 688 -28.28 -19.56 -10.01
C LEU A 688 -29.49 -18.87 -10.66
N GLN A 689 -30.29 -19.58 -11.47
CA GLN A 689 -31.51 -19.05 -12.09
C GLN A 689 -32.63 -18.77 -11.07
N GLU A 690 -32.59 -19.42 -9.90
CA GLU A 690 -33.52 -19.15 -8.78
C GLU A 690 -33.15 -17.90 -7.96
N TYR A 691 -31.96 -17.32 -8.19
CA TYR A 691 -31.52 -16.08 -7.56
C TYR A 691 -31.73 -14.92 -8.53
N THR A 692 -32.89 -14.26 -8.44
CA THR A 692 -33.14 -13.03 -9.19
C THR A 692 -32.39 -11.86 -8.57
N LEU A 693 -31.62 -11.14 -9.39
CA LEU A 693 -30.99 -9.88 -9.00
C LEU A 693 -31.28 -8.83 -10.06
N THR A 694 -32.09 -7.83 -9.71
CA THR A 694 -32.54 -6.75 -10.60
C THR A 694 -31.63 -5.52 -10.52
N ALA A 695 -31.84 -4.53 -11.40
CA ALA A 695 -31.16 -3.24 -11.28
C ALA A 695 -31.60 -2.47 -10.02
N ASN A 696 -32.87 -2.60 -9.63
CA ASN A 696 -33.40 -2.00 -8.41
C ASN A 696 -32.84 -2.67 -7.14
N ASP A 697 -32.45 -3.95 -7.20
CA ASP A 697 -31.73 -4.62 -6.13
C ASP A 697 -30.29 -4.12 -5.98
N LEU A 698 -29.57 -3.90 -7.08
CA LEU A 698 -28.24 -3.28 -7.05
C LEU A 698 -28.31 -1.86 -6.47
N LEU A 699 -29.34 -1.07 -6.80
CA LEU A 699 -29.58 0.26 -6.21
C LEU A 699 -30.03 0.21 -4.74
N SER A 700 -30.57 -0.91 -4.29
CA SER A 700 -30.93 -1.16 -2.89
C SER A 700 -29.72 -1.60 -2.08
N LEU A 701 -28.89 -2.48 -2.63
CA LEU A 701 -27.57 -2.87 -2.11
C LEU A 701 -26.63 -1.67 -2.00
N TRP A 702 -26.64 -0.75 -2.98
CA TRP A 702 -25.89 0.51 -2.90
C TRP A 702 -26.24 1.32 -1.65
N SER A 703 -27.49 1.25 -1.18
CA SER A 703 -27.87 1.98 0.03
C SER A 703 -27.16 1.47 1.29
N THR A 704 -26.61 0.25 1.29
CA THR A 704 -25.86 -0.29 2.44
C THR A 704 -24.52 0.43 2.64
N VAL A 705 -23.82 0.77 1.55
CA VAL A 705 -22.56 1.53 1.61
C VAL A 705 -22.77 3.03 1.89
N GLU A 706 -23.98 3.57 1.65
CA GLU A 706 -24.38 4.89 2.18
C GLU A 706 -24.40 4.94 3.73
N ALA A 707 -24.49 3.79 4.40
CA ALA A 707 -24.46 3.69 5.87
C ALA A 707 -23.04 3.48 6.44
N LEU A 708 -22.00 3.52 5.60
CA LEU A 708 -20.61 3.64 6.07
C LEU A 708 -20.38 5.03 6.67
N GLY A 709 -19.68 5.08 7.80
CA GLY A 709 -19.48 6.32 8.55
C GLY A 709 -18.37 7.21 7.97
N GLU A 710 -17.50 7.70 8.86
CA GLU A 710 -16.42 8.64 8.53
C GLU A 710 -15.08 8.22 9.13
N ILE A 711 -13.98 8.52 8.44
CA ILE A 711 -12.62 8.39 8.97
C ILE A 711 -11.95 9.77 9.03
N SER A 712 -11.26 10.07 10.14
CA SER A 712 -10.60 11.36 10.40
C SER A 712 -9.15 11.15 10.79
N SER A 713 -8.18 11.65 10.02
CA SER A 713 -6.74 11.54 10.28
C SER A 713 -6.09 12.82 10.78
N THR A 714 -5.08 12.69 11.65
CA THR A 714 -4.04 13.70 11.84
C THR A 714 -2.65 13.06 11.91
N THR A 715 -1.61 13.82 11.61
CA THR A 715 -0.20 13.41 11.68
C THR A 715 0.59 14.51 12.37
N SER A 716 1.37 14.17 13.38
CA SER A 716 2.32 15.07 14.04
C SER A 716 3.73 14.48 14.04
N ILE A 717 4.73 15.33 14.30
CA ILE A 717 6.15 14.99 14.24
C ILE A 717 6.81 15.34 15.57
N GLY A 718 7.55 14.39 16.14
CA GLY A 718 8.32 14.59 17.38
C GLY A 718 9.58 15.43 17.15
N SER A 719 10.18 15.93 18.23
CA SER A 719 11.42 16.73 18.17
C SER A 719 12.65 15.97 17.64
N ASN A 720 12.56 14.64 17.60
CA ASN A 720 13.52 13.73 16.96
C ASN A 720 13.20 13.43 15.48
N GLY A 721 12.09 13.95 14.95
CA GLY A 721 11.57 13.71 13.61
C GLY A 721 10.75 12.43 13.45
N GLU A 722 10.47 11.68 14.53
CA GLU A 722 9.60 10.50 14.47
C GLU A 722 8.14 10.91 14.23
N THR A 723 7.36 10.08 13.54
CA THR A 723 5.99 10.42 13.10
C THR A 723 4.91 9.71 13.93
N VAL A 724 3.84 10.43 14.24
CA VAL A 724 2.72 10.04 15.11
C VAL A 724 1.41 10.25 14.33
N THR A 725 0.71 9.17 13.95
CA THR A 725 -0.49 9.23 13.07
C THR A 725 -1.80 8.77 13.74
N ARG A 726 -2.89 9.49 13.48
CA ARG A 726 -4.21 9.42 14.13
C ARG A 726 -5.43 9.38 13.16
N SER A 727 -5.70 8.29 12.41
CA SER A 727 -6.95 8.03 11.62
C SER A 727 -8.16 7.34 12.33
N VAL A 728 -9.08 8.04 13.02
CA VAL A 728 -10.22 7.40 13.75
C VAL A 728 -11.34 7.08 12.78
N TYR A 729 -11.88 5.85 12.79
CA TYR A 729 -13.12 5.50 12.08
C TYR A 729 -14.32 5.51 13.03
N THR A 730 -15.29 6.36 12.72
CA THR A 730 -16.57 6.52 13.43
C THR A 730 -17.68 5.86 12.61
N GLN A 731 -18.49 4.99 13.21
CA GLN A 731 -19.69 4.43 12.58
C GLN A 731 -20.74 5.54 12.34
N ALA A 732 -21.62 5.35 11.35
CA ALA A 732 -22.80 6.20 11.21
C ALA A 732 -23.74 6.05 12.42
N GLU A 733 -24.43 7.13 12.80
CA GLU A 733 -25.44 7.17 13.87
C GLU A 733 -26.84 6.77 13.36
#